data_AF-A0A9E4UZ28-F1
#
_entry.id   AF-A0A9E4UZ28-F1
#
_cell.length_a   1.000
_cell.length_b   1.000
_cell.length_c   1.000
_cell.angle_alpha   90.00
_cell.angle_beta   90.00
_cell.angle_gamma   90.00
#
_symmetry.space_group_name_H-M   'P 1'
#
loop_
_entity.id
_entity.type
_entity.pdbx_description
1 polymer ?
#
loop_
_entity_poly.entity_id
_entity_poly.type
_entity_poly.pdbx_seq_one_letter_code
_entity_poly.pdbx_strand_id
1 'polypeptide(L)'
;MKQVLQSYKTGDLTLDEVPVPALRANGVLVQNVTSLVSVGTEKLMMDLAKKSLLGKARSRPDLVRQVINKAKVDGIRETYRAAMGRLDTPVPLGYSCAGHVIEVATAVDDFQVGDSVACFGASQASHSEVVSVTRSLAVKIPEGVGFEAAAFAGVGAIALHGVRTAEIQLGDRVVVIGLIAVQILQGAGAHVFGVDISADKVELARGLGMEQGAVLADNDNEDVPGQVRAWSDGSGADAVIIFAGANSSQPIELAAEVARQGARLAVPGMVDLKLDRRQFFDKELKLIVPRSAGPGIYDPQYEEMGRDYPLPYVRWTAQRNMDEFLRMVANGKISVDPIITHRYAIEEALQAYDLVYKGGGGHIGVLLSYQAKPVSRATVAVKPATKSAGHTAGTPQVGLIGAGLFTKSILLPILKKMGDIELCGVVTASGYTARHVAERNGFQYCGSDYQELLDDPNVDSVLITTRHDLHVPMTIAALEKGKHVFVEKPLATTADTLAQVVQAHENHNGHLMVGFNRRYSPFSVRARQALETRKGPAIVHMRVNAGPVPPESWVLDPVEGGGRIIGEMCHFVDLAQYLLGANPIRAYARSVSGDGAATTDDNVVVTLDMSDGSTTSIVYVSMSDRAFPRERVEIFWDGAVCAIDNFKQMSIVKGGKTERTKRWNLDRGHKAELEAFFGMVRGEVASVPMADYAATTMTTFAIVESLKSGMPVEVQSVSRSASALSSGGNVQ
;
A
#
# COMPACT_ATOMS: atom_id res chain seq x y z
N MET A 1 -11.92 -0.72 18.35
CA MET A 1 -13.05 -0.53 17.43
C MET A 1 -13.32 -1.81 16.66
N LYS A 2 -14.56 -2.04 16.22
CA LYS A 2 -14.95 -3.19 15.41
C LYS A 2 -14.73 -2.93 13.93
N GLN A 3 -14.27 -3.96 13.21
CA GLN A 3 -14.07 -3.91 11.76
C GLN A 3 -14.34 -5.28 11.12
N VAL A 4 -14.97 -5.28 9.95
CA VAL A 4 -15.20 -6.50 9.16
C VAL A 4 -13.98 -6.81 8.31
N LEU A 5 -13.43 -8.02 8.45
CA LEU A 5 -12.22 -8.46 7.78
C LEU A 5 -12.45 -9.79 7.03
N GLN A 6 -11.82 -9.91 5.87
CA GLN A 6 -11.79 -11.12 5.05
C GLN A 6 -10.38 -11.70 4.99
N SER A 7 -10.23 -12.97 5.36
CA SER A 7 -8.98 -13.72 5.20
C SER A 7 -8.93 -14.37 3.82
N TYR A 8 -7.93 -14.00 3.00
CA TYR A 8 -7.68 -14.68 1.71
C TYR A 8 -6.93 -16.00 1.87
N LYS A 9 -6.38 -16.30 3.05
CA LYS A 9 -5.73 -17.58 3.30
C LYS A 9 -6.74 -18.66 3.66
N THR A 10 -7.64 -18.37 4.59
CA THR A 10 -8.61 -19.34 5.11
C THR A 10 -9.97 -19.24 4.43
N GLY A 11 -10.31 -18.07 3.88
CA GLY A 11 -11.65 -17.80 3.34
C GLY A 11 -12.63 -17.29 4.40
N ASP A 12 -12.20 -17.16 5.66
CA ASP A 12 -13.05 -16.75 6.78
C ASP A 12 -13.34 -15.25 6.74
N LEU A 13 -14.59 -14.92 7.05
CA LEU A 13 -15.08 -13.58 7.30
C LEU A 13 -15.22 -13.40 8.81
N THR A 14 -14.62 -12.35 9.37
CA THR A 14 -14.63 -12.10 10.81
C THR A 14 -15.00 -10.66 11.14
N LEU A 15 -15.50 -10.46 12.36
CA LEU A 15 -15.70 -9.15 12.97
C LEU A 15 -14.69 -9.02 14.11
N ASP A 16 -13.64 -8.24 13.87
CA ASP A 16 -12.49 -8.18 14.77
C ASP A 16 -12.49 -6.87 15.57
N GLU A 17 -11.97 -6.92 16.80
CA GLU A 17 -11.60 -5.74 17.55
C GLU A 17 -10.17 -5.31 17.20
N VAL A 18 -10.05 -4.12 16.63
CA VAL A 18 -8.79 -3.55 16.13
C VAL A 18 -8.57 -2.15 16.71
N PRO A 19 -7.31 -1.67 16.79
CA PRO A 19 -7.02 -0.28 17.12
C PRO A 19 -7.67 0.69 16.13
N VAL A 20 -7.94 1.92 16.58
CA VAL A 20 -8.37 3.02 15.68
C VAL A 20 -7.26 3.27 14.66
N PRO A 21 -7.53 3.44 13.36
CA PRO A 21 -6.46 3.72 12.39
C PRO A 21 -5.77 5.06 12.68
N ALA A 22 -4.49 5.17 12.31
CA ALA A 22 -3.76 6.44 12.42
C ALA A 22 -4.33 7.47 11.43
N LEU A 23 -4.27 8.75 11.80
CA LEU A 23 -4.63 9.86 10.91
C LEU A 23 -3.63 9.95 9.75
N ARG A 24 -4.13 9.92 8.51
CA ARG A 24 -3.33 10.17 7.31
C ARG A 24 -2.91 11.64 7.23
N ALA A 25 -1.71 11.92 6.74
CA ALA A 25 -1.18 13.27 6.61
C ALA A 25 -2.07 14.23 5.78
N ASN A 26 -2.78 13.70 4.77
CA ASN A 26 -3.68 14.46 3.89
C ASN A 26 -5.15 14.01 4.03
N GLY A 27 -5.54 13.56 5.21
CA GLY A 27 -6.85 12.94 5.44
C GLY A 27 -7.58 13.41 6.68
N VAL A 28 -8.70 12.75 6.92
CA VAL A 28 -9.57 12.92 8.07
C VAL A 28 -9.83 11.57 8.74
N LEU A 29 -10.01 11.58 10.06
CA LEU A 29 -10.61 10.45 10.76
C LEU A 29 -12.11 10.68 10.85
N VAL A 30 -12.89 9.67 10.46
CA VAL A 30 -14.35 9.72 10.45
C VAL A 30 -14.89 8.60 11.31
N GLN A 31 -15.71 8.96 12.29
CA GLN A 31 -16.51 8.01 13.03
C GLN A 31 -17.77 7.69 12.21
N ASN A 32 -17.87 6.44 11.76
CA ASN A 32 -18.97 6.02 10.91
C ASN A 32 -20.29 6.02 11.70
N VAL A 33 -21.35 6.46 11.03
CA VAL A 33 -22.75 6.34 11.46
C VAL A 33 -23.42 5.21 10.68
N THR A 34 -23.11 5.09 9.39
CA THR A 34 -23.60 4.01 8.53
C THR A 34 -22.65 3.72 7.37
N SER A 35 -22.74 2.53 6.82
CA SER A 35 -21.97 2.10 5.65
C SER A 35 -22.75 1.14 4.78
N LEU A 36 -22.52 1.18 3.48
CA LEU A 36 -23.26 0.40 2.49
C LEU A 36 -22.48 -0.85 2.08
N VAL A 37 -23.05 -2.03 2.32
CA VAL A 37 -22.51 -3.30 1.82
C VAL A 37 -22.85 -3.42 0.34
N SER A 38 -21.81 -3.44 -0.50
CA SER A 38 -21.99 -3.60 -1.93
C SER A 38 -22.05 -5.07 -2.31
N VAL A 39 -23.28 -5.55 -2.56
CA VAL A 39 -23.58 -6.95 -2.93
C VAL A 39 -22.67 -7.46 -4.05
N GLY A 40 -22.44 -6.67 -5.11
CA GLY A 40 -21.65 -7.11 -6.27
C GLY A 40 -20.16 -7.26 -5.97
N THR A 41 -19.49 -6.16 -5.61
CA THR A 41 -18.03 -6.13 -5.42
C THR A 41 -17.60 -7.01 -4.25
N GLU A 42 -18.35 -7.02 -3.16
CA GLU A 42 -17.95 -7.74 -1.95
C GLU A 42 -18.18 -9.25 -2.07
N LYS A 43 -19.25 -9.67 -2.75
CA LYS A 43 -19.44 -11.09 -3.10
C LYS A 43 -18.28 -11.62 -3.95
N LEU A 44 -17.78 -10.83 -4.91
CA LEU A 44 -16.60 -11.21 -5.70
C LEU A 44 -15.33 -11.36 -4.86
N MET A 45 -15.09 -10.46 -3.91
CA MET A 45 -13.96 -10.57 -2.98
C MET A 45 -14.06 -11.83 -2.11
N MET A 46 -15.25 -12.15 -1.61
CA MET A 46 -15.51 -13.36 -0.83
C MET A 46 -15.36 -14.65 -1.67
N ASP A 47 -15.88 -14.66 -2.90
CA ASP A 47 -15.73 -15.80 -3.81
C ASP A 47 -14.27 -16.07 -4.16
N LEU A 48 -13.48 -15.01 -4.36
CA LEU A 48 -12.03 -15.13 -4.52
C LEU A 48 -11.36 -15.68 -3.26
N ALA A 49 -11.77 -15.21 -2.07
CA ALA A 49 -11.22 -15.65 -0.79
C ALA A 49 -11.47 -17.13 -0.52
N LYS A 50 -12.65 -17.65 -0.89
CA LYS A 50 -13.04 -19.06 -0.69
C LYS A 50 -12.42 -20.04 -1.70
N LYS A 51 -11.82 -19.56 -2.80
CA LYS A 51 -11.12 -20.44 -3.76
C LYS A 51 -9.91 -21.12 -3.13
N SER A 52 -9.62 -22.35 -3.55
CA SER A 52 -8.37 -23.04 -3.23
C SER A 52 -7.15 -22.25 -3.74
N LEU A 53 -5.95 -22.55 -3.23
CA LEU A 53 -4.72 -21.91 -3.73
C LEU A 53 -4.56 -22.05 -5.26
N LEU A 54 -4.92 -23.21 -5.81
CA LEU A 54 -4.92 -23.44 -7.26
C LEU A 54 -5.98 -22.59 -7.96
N GLY A 55 -7.17 -22.47 -7.39
CA GLY A 55 -8.23 -21.60 -7.91
C GLY A 55 -7.83 -20.12 -7.92
N LYS A 56 -7.18 -19.65 -6.85
CA LYS A 56 -6.62 -18.30 -6.74
C LYS A 56 -5.53 -18.07 -7.78
N ALA A 57 -4.60 -19.02 -7.91
CA ALA A 57 -3.55 -18.99 -8.92
C ALA A 57 -4.12 -18.91 -10.35
N ARG A 58 -5.16 -19.68 -10.65
CA ARG A 58 -5.84 -19.66 -11.96
C ARG A 58 -6.55 -18.33 -12.23
N SER A 59 -7.11 -17.69 -11.20
CA SER A 59 -7.75 -16.37 -11.34
C SER A 59 -6.77 -15.22 -11.51
N ARG A 60 -5.50 -15.40 -11.12
CA ARG A 60 -4.44 -14.37 -11.18
C ARG A 60 -3.15 -14.92 -11.79
N PRO A 61 -3.17 -15.29 -13.09
CA PRO A 61 -2.01 -15.89 -13.76
C PRO A 61 -0.80 -14.93 -13.82
N ASP A 62 -1.05 -13.62 -13.77
CA ASP A 62 -0.05 -12.57 -13.66
C ASP A 62 0.78 -12.70 -12.37
N LEU A 63 0.13 -12.86 -11.22
CA LEU A 63 0.81 -13.03 -9.92
C LEU A 63 1.58 -14.34 -9.85
N VAL A 64 1.08 -15.41 -10.48
CA VAL A 64 1.78 -16.70 -10.55
C VAL A 64 3.11 -16.56 -11.29
N ARG A 65 3.14 -15.85 -12.42
CA ARG A 65 4.40 -15.58 -13.15
C ARG A 65 5.39 -14.80 -12.29
N GLN A 66 4.92 -13.81 -11.54
CA GLN A 66 5.78 -13.05 -10.62
C GLN A 66 6.38 -13.94 -9.52
N VAL A 67 5.58 -14.84 -8.94
CA VAL A 67 6.04 -15.81 -7.94
C VAL A 67 7.08 -16.76 -8.54
N ILE A 68 6.84 -17.34 -9.71
CA ILE A 68 7.80 -18.24 -10.37
C ILE A 68 9.14 -17.52 -10.63
N ASN A 69 9.09 -16.29 -11.13
CA ASN A 69 10.29 -15.50 -11.39
C ASN A 69 11.05 -15.20 -10.09
N LYS A 70 10.35 -14.80 -9.02
CA LYS A 70 10.97 -14.58 -7.71
C LYS A 70 11.61 -15.85 -7.14
N ALA A 71 10.99 -17.02 -7.33
CA ALA A 71 11.53 -18.30 -6.86
C ALA A 71 12.86 -18.69 -7.49
N LYS A 72 13.06 -18.35 -8.78
CA LYS A 72 14.33 -18.61 -9.49
C LYS A 72 15.48 -17.76 -8.93
N VAL A 73 15.19 -16.55 -8.47
CA VAL A 73 16.19 -15.56 -8.06
C VAL A 73 16.50 -15.66 -6.56
N ASP A 74 15.45 -15.56 -5.74
CA ASP A 74 15.56 -15.49 -4.28
C ASP A 74 15.53 -16.89 -3.64
N GLY A 75 15.12 -17.91 -4.40
CA GLY A 75 14.89 -19.27 -3.94
C GLY A 75 13.41 -19.54 -3.61
N ILE A 76 13.05 -20.82 -3.66
CA ILE A 76 11.66 -21.30 -3.49
C ILE A 76 11.12 -20.93 -2.10
N ARG A 77 11.93 -21.12 -1.05
CA ARG A 77 11.51 -20.93 0.34
C ARG A 77 11.11 -19.48 0.65
N GLU A 78 11.97 -18.52 0.30
CA GLU A 78 11.70 -17.09 0.56
C GLU A 78 10.54 -16.57 -0.28
N THR A 79 10.43 -17.06 -1.51
CA THR A 79 9.32 -16.72 -2.40
C THR A 79 7.99 -17.25 -1.87
N TYR A 80 7.98 -18.50 -1.42
CA TYR A 80 6.79 -19.10 -0.80
C TYR A 80 6.36 -18.32 0.44
N ARG A 81 7.30 -17.94 1.32
CA ARG A 81 7.01 -17.11 2.50
C ARG A 81 6.41 -15.76 2.11
N ALA A 82 6.99 -15.06 1.13
CA ALA A 82 6.49 -13.75 0.71
C ALA A 82 5.07 -13.86 0.08
N ALA A 83 4.84 -14.87 -0.75
CA ALA A 83 3.53 -15.11 -1.35
C ALA A 83 2.47 -15.47 -0.29
N MET A 84 2.82 -16.38 0.62
CA MET A 84 1.93 -16.74 1.73
C MET A 84 1.69 -15.57 2.66
N GLY A 85 2.69 -14.76 3.00
CA GLY A 85 2.54 -13.57 3.84
C GLY A 85 1.58 -12.52 3.25
N ARG A 86 1.50 -12.41 1.92
CA ARG A 86 0.48 -11.57 1.25
C ARG A 86 -0.92 -12.13 1.40
N LEU A 87 -1.12 -13.42 1.12
CA LEU A 87 -2.43 -14.09 1.28
C LEU A 87 -2.91 -14.14 2.73
N ASP A 88 -1.96 -14.13 3.65
CA ASP A 88 -2.18 -14.20 5.07
C ASP A 88 -2.63 -12.89 5.70
N THR A 89 -2.35 -11.75 5.06
CA THR A 89 -2.76 -10.44 5.55
C THR A 89 -4.27 -10.27 5.32
N PRO A 90 -5.08 -9.99 6.36
CA PRO A 90 -6.51 -9.79 6.20
C PRO A 90 -6.81 -8.53 5.38
N VAL A 91 -7.93 -8.57 4.67
CA VAL A 91 -8.42 -7.48 3.82
C VAL A 91 -9.68 -6.88 4.45
N PRO A 92 -9.73 -5.57 4.70
CA PRO A 92 -10.95 -4.93 5.18
C PRO A 92 -12.02 -4.92 4.07
N LEU A 93 -13.26 -5.21 4.44
CA LEU A 93 -14.41 -5.09 3.52
C LEU A 93 -15.05 -3.70 3.63
N GLY A 94 -15.84 -3.35 2.61
CA GLY A 94 -16.48 -2.04 2.49
C GLY A 94 -15.62 -0.99 1.79
N TYR A 95 -16.29 -0.06 1.14
CA TYR A 95 -15.67 1.05 0.42
C TYR A 95 -16.53 2.31 0.35
N SER A 96 -17.67 2.35 1.02
CA SER A 96 -18.61 3.47 0.99
C SER A 96 -19.30 3.60 2.35
N CYS A 97 -19.07 4.72 3.03
CA CYS A 97 -19.59 4.99 4.36
C CYS A 97 -19.90 6.46 4.58
N ALA A 98 -20.60 6.77 5.67
CA ALA A 98 -20.93 8.14 6.06
C ALA A 98 -20.89 8.29 7.57
N GLY A 99 -20.43 9.44 8.05
CA GLY A 99 -20.22 9.69 9.47
C GLY A 99 -19.75 11.10 9.80
N HIS A 100 -19.21 11.26 11.01
CA HIS A 100 -18.72 12.54 11.51
C HIS A 100 -17.19 12.58 11.53
N VAL A 101 -16.63 13.69 11.06
CA VAL A 101 -15.19 13.96 11.20
C VAL A 101 -14.87 14.13 12.69
N ILE A 102 -13.95 13.32 13.20
CA ILE A 102 -13.46 13.41 14.58
C ILE A 102 -12.07 14.01 14.68
N GLU A 103 -11.32 14.03 13.57
CA GLU A 103 -9.98 14.62 13.49
C GLU A 103 -9.61 14.98 12.05
N VAL A 104 -8.82 16.04 11.90
CA VAL A 104 -8.39 16.57 10.60
C VAL A 104 -6.88 16.76 10.64
N ALA A 105 -6.19 16.29 9.59
CA ALA A 105 -4.75 16.49 9.49
C ALA A 105 -4.41 17.96 9.20
N THR A 106 -3.27 18.43 9.69
CA THR A 106 -2.84 19.83 9.56
C THR A 106 -2.78 20.33 8.11
N ALA A 107 -2.54 19.44 7.15
CA ALA A 107 -2.49 19.77 5.72
C ALA A 107 -3.87 19.83 5.04
N VAL A 108 -4.95 19.64 5.78
CA VAL A 108 -6.33 19.62 5.26
C VAL A 108 -7.10 20.82 5.79
N ASP A 109 -7.63 21.62 4.87
CA ASP A 109 -8.34 22.87 5.12
C ASP A 109 -9.83 22.83 4.76
N ASP A 110 -10.26 21.86 3.93
CA ASP A 110 -11.65 21.73 3.48
C ASP A 110 -12.61 21.20 4.57
N PHE A 111 -12.09 20.57 5.62
CA PHE A 111 -12.87 19.86 6.64
C PHE A 111 -12.55 20.37 8.04
N GLN A 112 -13.52 20.25 8.95
CA GLN A 112 -13.36 20.52 10.37
C GLN A 112 -13.97 19.39 11.21
N VAL A 113 -13.52 19.26 12.45
CA VAL A 113 -14.12 18.33 13.43
C VAL A 113 -15.61 18.64 13.59
N GLY A 114 -16.44 17.61 13.54
CA GLY A 114 -17.90 17.69 13.59
C GLY A 114 -18.59 17.69 12.23
N ASP A 115 -17.88 17.94 11.13
CA ASP A 115 -18.47 17.89 9.78
C ASP A 115 -19.07 16.50 9.50
N SER A 116 -20.29 16.49 8.95
CA SER A 116 -20.93 15.29 8.42
C SER A 116 -20.41 15.02 7.02
N VAL A 117 -19.83 13.84 6.80
CA VAL A 117 -19.15 13.49 5.53
C VAL A 117 -19.57 12.13 5.00
N ALA A 118 -19.60 12.00 3.68
CA ALA A 118 -19.62 10.72 2.97
C ALA A 118 -18.20 10.40 2.47
N CYS A 119 -17.82 9.13 2.55
CA CYS A 119 -16.48 8.67 2.22
C CYS A 119 -16.51 7.50 1.24
N PHE A 120 -15.49 7.41 0.40
CA PHE A 120 -15.29 6.34 -0.56
C PHE A 120 -13.85 5.80 -0.53
N GLY A 121 -13.64 4.61 -1.07
CA GLY A 121 -12.32 4.06 -1.34
C GLY A 121 -12.07 2.75 -0.61
N ALA A 122 -11.59 1.77 -1.37
CA ALA A 122 -11.26 0.45 -0.83
C ALA A 122 -10.17 0.57 0.26
N SER A 123 -10.36 -0.11 1.38
CA SER A 123 -9.47 -0.03 2.56
C SER A 123 -9.38 1.34 3.25
N GLN A 124 -10.09 2.36 2.77
CA GLN A 124 -10.21 3.66 3.44
C GLN A 124 -11.61 3.82 4.04
N ALA A 125 -12.67 3.66 3.25
CA ALA A 125 -14.07 3.75 3.67
C ALA A 125 -14.65 2.35 4.00
N SER A 126 -13.95 1.59 4.84
CA SER A 126 -14.31 0.21 5.20
C SER A 126 -15.50 0.11 6.17
N HIS A 127 -16.05 -1.10 6.30
CA HIS A 127 -17.03 -1.45 7.33
C HIS A 127 -16.36 -1.53 8.71
N SER A 128 -16.28 -0.38 9.36
CA SER A 128 -15.61 -0.21 10.65
C SER A 128 -16.19 0.98 11.41
N GLU A 129 -16.07 0.98 12.75
CA GLU A 129 -16.61 2.09 13.56
C GLU A 129 -15.89 3.42 13.29
N VAL A 130 -14.59 3.38 12.95
CA VAL A 130 -13.80 4.55 12.56
C VAL A 130 -13.00 4.24 11.31
N VAL A 131 -12.85 5.22 10.43
CA VAL A 131 -12.08 5.13 9.18
C VAL A 131 -11.10 6.29 9.05
N SER A 132 -9.98 6.08 8.36
CA SER A 132 -9.04 7.14 7.98
C SER A 132 -9.02 7.29 6.46
N VAL A 133 -9.49 8.44 5.98
CA VAL A 133 -9.82 8.69 4.58
C VAL A 133 -9.08 9.92 4.09
N THR A 134 -8.43 9.83 2.94
CA THR A 134 -7.77 10.96 2.27
C THR A 134 -8.80 12.02 1.86
N ARG A 135 -8.46 13.32 1.91
CA ARG A 135 -9.40 14.43 1.63
C ARG A 135 -10.13 14.30 0.29
N SER A 136 -9.45 13.81 -0.74
CA SER A 136 -9.96 13.59 -2.11
C SER A 136 -10.99 12.46 -2.20
N LEU A 137 -11.22 11.71 -1.13
CA LEU A 137 -12.16 10.60 -1.06
C LEU A 137 -13.26 10.83 -0.02
N ALA A 138 -13.40 12.06 0.47
CA ALA A 138 -14.49 12.50 1.33
C ALA A 138 -15.21 13.72 0.72
N VAL A 139 -16.50 13.84 1.00
CA VAL A 139 -17.35 14.99 0.64
C VAL A 139 -18.25 15.35 1.81
N LYS A 140 -18.57 16.64 1.99
CA LYS A 140 -19.54 17.06 3.01
C LYS A 140 -20.94 16.62 2.60
N ILE A 141 -21.72 16.19 3.58
CA ILE A 141 -23.12 15.83 3.38
C ILE A 141 -23.93 17.14 3.31
N PRO A 142 -24.69 17.38 2.23
CA PRO A 142 -25.54 18.56 2.13
C PRO A 142 -26.63 18.58 3.21
N GLU A 143 -27.09 19.78 3.57
CA GLU A 143 -28.22 19.94 4.47
C GLU A 143 -29.46 19.19 3.95
N GLY A 144 -30.17 18.49 4.84
CA GLY A 144 -31.34 17.68 4.49
C GLY A 144 -31.04 16.28 3.99
N VAL A 145 -29.78 15.91 3.72
CA VAL A 145 -29.40 14.54 3.33
C VAL A 145 -29.04 13.73 4.57
N GLY A 146 -29.75 12.61 4.79
CA GLY A 146 -29.47 11.69 5.89
C GLY A 146 -28.24 10.80 5.65
N PHE A 147 -27.64 10.28 6.72
CA PHE A 147 -26.46 9.41 6.66
C PHE A 147 -26.67 8.15 5.82
N GLU A 148 -27.86 7.55 5.87
CA GLU A 148 -28.16 6.34 5.09
C GLU A 148 -28.05 6.60 3.60
N ALA A 149 -28.59 7.72 3.11
CA ALA A 149 -28.42 8.14 1.73
C ALA A 149 -26.98 8.53 1.40
N ALA A 150 -26.30 9.19 2.34
CA ALA A 150 -24.91 9.57 2.16
C ALA A 150 -23.98 8.35 2.00
N ALA A 151 -24.26 7.22 2.66
CA ALA A 151 -23.49 6.00 2.49
C ALA A 151 -23.57 5.40 1.07
N PHE A 152 -24.53 5.80 0.24
CA PHE A 152 -24.59 5.45 -1.17
C PHE A 152 -23.68 6.30 -2.06
N ALA A 153 -23.06 7.38 -1.55
CA ALA A 153 -22.29 8.33 -2.36
C ALA A 153 -21.26 7.67 -3.28
N GLY A 154 -20.49 6.69 -2.77
CA GLY A 154 -19.50 5.96 -3.55
C GLY A 154 -20.10 5.16 -4.71
N VAL A 155 -21.19 4.43 -4.43
CA VAL A 155 -21.90 3.63 -5.44
C VAL A 155 -22.63 4.53 -6.45
N GLY A 156 -23.22 5.63 -5.97
CA GLY A 156 -23.82 6.67 -6.78
C GLY A 156 -22.81 7.34 -7.72
N ALA A 157 -21.58 7.58 -7.24
CA ALA A 157 -20.50 8.12 -8.04
C ALA A 157 -20.07 7.16 -9.17
N ILE A 158 -20.02 5.85 -8.91
CA ILE A 158 -19.78 4.82 -9.93
C ILE A 158 -20.89 4.85 -11.00
N ALA A 159 -22.16 4.90 -10.56
CA ALA A 159 -23.30 4.97 -11.46
C ALA A 159 -23.26 6.23 -12.34
N LEU A 160 -23.01 7.39 -11.72
CA LEU A 160 -22.90 8.67 -12.40
C LEU A 160 -21.73 8.72 -13.39
N HIS A 161 -20.58 8.15 -13.02
CA HIS A 161 -19.45 8.06 -13.93
C HIS A 161 -19.77 7.18 -15.15
N GLY A 162 -20.43 6.04 -14.94
CA GLY A 162 -20.91 5.18 -16.03
C GLY A 162 -21.82 5.92 -17.02
N VAL A 163 -22.79 6.69 -16.49
CA VAL A 163 -23.69 7.55 -17.30
C VAL A 163 -22.89 8.61 -18.07
N ARG A 164 -21.93 9.28 -17.43
CA ARG A 164 -21.11 10.31 -18.08
C ARG A 164 -20.25 9.76 -19.21
N THR A 165 -19.63 8.61 -19.02
CA THR A 165 -18.80 7.96 -20.05
C THR A 165 -19.62 7.37 -21.20
N ALA A 166 -20.90 7.09 -20.99
CA ALA A 166 -21.83 6.75 -22.06
C ALA A 166 -22.26 7.98 -22.89
N GLU A 167 -21.84 9.19 -22.48
CA GLU A 167 -22.11 10.46 -23.16
C GLU A 167 -23.60 10.77 -23.35
N ILE A 168 -24.45 10.33 -22.41
CA ILE A 168 -25.91 10.44 -22.50
C ILE A 168 -26.35 11.88 -22.77
N GLN A 169 -27.24 12.04 -23.73
CA GLN A 169 -27.88 13.29 -24.13
C GLN A 169 -29.35 13.33 -23.71
N LEU A 170 -29.91 14.54 -23.62
CA LEU A 170 -31.33 14.75 -23.37
C LEU A 170 -32.15 14.07 -24.47
N GLY A 171 -33.08 13.18 -24.08
CA GLY A 171 -33.93 12.42 -25.00
C GLY A 171 -33.33 11.10 -25.49
N ASP A 172 -32.10 10.73 -25.09
CA ASP A 172 -31.54 9.42 -25.43
C ASP A 172 -32.41 8.29 -24.86
N ARG A 173 -32.60 7.22 -25.65
CA ARG A 173 -33.20 5.96 -25.22
C ARG A 173 -32.10 5.04 -24.70
N VAL A 174 -32.08 4.82 -23.39
CA VAL A 174 -31.01 4.10 -22.69
C VAL A 174 -31.52 2.79 -22.11
N VAL A 175 -30.82 1.69 -22.43
CA VAL A 175 -31.02 0.40 -21.76
C VAL A 175 -30.04 0.28 -20.59
N VAL A 176 -30.53 -0.10 -19.42
CA VAL A 176 -29.70 -0.32 -18.22
C VAL A 176 -29.80 -1.77 -17.77
N ILE A 177 -28.67 -2.46 -17.72
CA ILE A 177 -28.56 -3.82 -17.18
C ILE A 177 -28.01 -3.73 -15.75
N GLY A 178 -28.87 -3.95 -14.75
CA GLY A 178 -28.57 -3.65 -13.35
C GLY A 178 -28.99 -2.22 -12.97
N LEU A 179 -30.14 -2.11 -12.31
CA LEU A 179 -31.05 -0.93 -12.32
C LEU A 179 -30.60 0.29 -11.50
N ILE A 180 -29.32 0.39 -11.12
CA ILE A 180 -28.84 1.38 -10.14
C ILE A 180 -28.78 2.82 -10.67
N ALA A 181 -28.72 3.00 -11.99
CA ALA A 181 -28.60 4.31 -12.63
C ALA A 181 -29.92 4.89 -13.16
N VAL A 182 -31.06 4.22 -12.93
CA VAL A 182 -32.37 4.62 -13.47
C VAL A 182 -32.69 6.08 -13.13
N GLN A 183 -32.69 6.44 -11.84
CA GLN A 183 -33.01 7.79 -11.39
C GLN A 183 -32.02 8.85 -11.91
N ILE A 184 -30.74 8.47 -12.08
CA ILE A 184 -29.71 9.36 -12.63
C ILE A 184 -29.99 9.67 -14.09
N LEU A 185 -30.31 8.66 -14.89
CA LEU A 185 -30.64 8.80 -16.31
C LEU A 185 -31.92 9.60 -16.52
N GLN A 186 -32.94 9.38 -15.70
CA GLN A 186 -34.14 10.21 -15.71
C GLN A 186 -33.82 11.67 -15.38
N GLY A 187 -32.97 11.91 -14.37
CA GLY A 187 -32.48 13.24 -14.03
C GLY A 187 -31.71 13.92 -15.16
N ALA A 188 -31.04 13.14 -16.02
CA ALA A 188 -30.40 13.60 -17.24
C ALA A 188 -31.38 13.80 -18.43
N GLY A 189 -32.65 13.44 -18.25
CA GLY A 189 -33.70 13.56 -19.27
C GLY A 189 -33.67 12.45 -20.33
N ALA A 190 -33.11 11.29 -20.00
CA ALA A 190 -33.15 10.10 -20.86
C ALA A 190 -34.41 9.27 -20.63
N HIS A 191 -34.84 8.56 -21.68
CA HIS A 191 -35.86 7.52 -21.61
C HIS A 191 -35.19 6.20 -21.19
N VAL A 192 -35.70 5.53 -20.17
CA VAL A 192 -34.99 4.40 -19.54
C VAL A 192 -35.76 3.08 -19.67
N PHE A 193 -35.11 2.09 -20.27
CA PHE A 193 -35.53 0.69 -20.26
C PHE A 193 -34.58 -0.13 -19.36
N GLY A 194 -35.11 -0.84 -18.37
CA GLY A 194 -34.26 -1.63 -17.46
C GLY A 194 -34.35 -3.13 -17.69
N VAL A 195 -33.24 -3.81 -17.44
CA VAL A 195 -33.13 -5.27 -17.49
C VAL A 195 -32.47 -5.76 -16.21
N ASP A 196 -33.10 -6.71 -15.53
CA ASP A 196 -32.54 -7.40 -14.38
C ASP A 196 -33.03 -8.86 -14.36
N ILE A 197 -32.34 -9.73 -13.64
CA ILE A 197 -32.77 -11.13 -13.44
C ILE A 197 -33.90 -11.24 -12.42
N SER A 198 -34.13 -10.18 -11.63
CA SER A 198 -35.13 -10.15 -10.55
C SER A 198 -36.35 -9.30 -10.94
N ALA A 199 -37.52 -9.94 -11.01
CA ALA A 199 -38.80 -9.28 -11.24
C ALA A 199 -39.07 -8.17 -10.21
N ASP A 200 -38.81 -8.42 -8.92
CA ASP A 200 -39.00 -7.44 -7.85
C ASP A 200 -38.17 -6.18 -8.06
N LYS A 201 -36.93 -6.32 -8.57
CA LYS A 201 -36.07 -5.17 -8.87
C LYS A 201 -36.58 -4.39 -10.07
N VAL A 202 -37.08 -5.07 -11.10
CA VAL A 202 -37.70 -4.44 -12.28
C VAL A 202 -38.91 -3.61 -11.84
N GLU A 203 -39.80 -4.16 -11.01
CA GLU A 203 -40.95 -3.43 -10.48
C GLU A 203 -40.53 -2.24 -9.60
N LEU A 204 -39.55 -2.43 -8.71
CA LEU A 204 -38.99 -1.33 -7.92
C LEU A 204 -38.46 -0.21 -8.81
N ALA A 205 -37.71 -0.54 -9.87
CA ALA A 205 -37.16 0.45 -10.79
C ALA A 205 -38.26 1.21 -11.55
N ARG A 206 -39.39 0.56 -11.89
CA ARG A 206 -40.57 1.25 -12.45
C ARG A 206 -41.13 2.27 -11.47
N GLY A 207 -41.23 1.89 -10.19
CA GLY A 207 -41.60 2.82 -9.11
C GLY A 207 -40.63 3.99 -8.92
N LEU A 208 -39.36 3.81 -9.31
CA LEU A 208 -38.31 4.83 -9.33
C LEU A 208 -38.20 5.55 -10.68
N GLY A 209 -39.21 5.37 -11.55
CA GLY A 209 -39.45 6.11 -12.79
C GLY A 209 -38.89 5.47 -14.07
N MET A 210 -38.32 4.28 -14.03
CA MET A 210 -38.08 3.51 -15.26
C MET A 210 -39.38 3.37 -16.08
N GLU A 211 -39.33 3.60 -17.40
CA GLU A 211 -40.54 3.60 -18.23
C GLU A 211 -41.04 2.18 -18.51
N GLN A 212 -40.11 1.30 -18.88
CA GLN A 212 -40.38 -0.09 -19.18
C GLN A 212 -39.19 -0.95 -18.75
N GLY A 213 -39.42 -2.23 -18.48
CA GLY A 213 -38.33 -3.13 -18.17
C GLY A 213 -38.73 -4.58 -18.30
N ALA A 214 -37.74 -5.44 -18.44
CA ALA A 214 -37.88 -6.87 -18.70
C ALA A 214 -37.03 -7.71 -17.72
N VAL A 215 -37.48 -8.94 -17.49
CA VAL A 215 -36.81 -9.89 -16.61
C VAL A 215 -36.00 -10.88 -17.44
N LEU A 216 -34.71 -10.96 -17.17
CA LEU A 216 -33.83 -11.92 -17.84
C LEU A 216 -33.94 -13.29 -17.15
N ALA A 217 -34.92 -14.11 -17.55
CA ALA A 217 -35.15 -15.45 -16.99
C ALA A 217 -34.36 -16.53 -17.76
N ASP A 218 -33.83 -17.52 -17.04
CA ASP A 218 -33.07 -18.67 -17.61
C ASP A 218 -33.91 -19.59 -18.54
N ASN A 219 -35.23 -19.41 -18.58
CA ASN A 219 -36.18 -20.26 -19.33
C ASN A 219 -36.99 -19.42 -20.35
N ASP A 220 -36.35 -19.03 -21.47
CA ASP A 220 -36.92 -18.72 -22.81
C ASP A 220 -38.22 -17.88 -22.98
N ASN A 221 -38.76 -17.20 -21.97
CA ASN A 221 -40.09 -16.58 -22.07
C ASN A 221 -40.15 -15.05 -22.18
N GLU A 222 -39.03 -14.33 -22.27
CA GLU A 222 -39.05 -12.90 -22.54
C GLU A 222 -38.06 -12.50 -23.65
N ASP A 223 -38.60 -12.15 -24.83
CA ASP A 223 -37.85 -11.54 -25.94
C ASP A 223 -37.46 -10.10 -25.55
N VAL A 224 -36.43 -9.95 -24.71
CA VAL A 224 -35.90 -8.64 -24.30
C VAL A 224 -35.55 -7.78 -25.52
N PRO A 225 -34.87 -8.29 -26.57
CA PRO A 225 -34.64 -7.52 -27.80
C PRO A 225 -35.93 -7.04 -28.48
N GLY A 226 -36.98 -7.86 -28.54
CA GLY A 226 -38.28 -7.48 -29.07
C GLY A 226 -38.97 -6.40 -28.25
N GLN A 227 -38.91 -6.50 -26.92
CA GLN A 227 -39.45 -5.49 -26.02
C GLN A 227 -38.71 -4.14 -26.15
N VAL A 228 -37.38 -4.15 -26.23
CA VAL A 228 -36.61 -2.92 -26.46
C VAL A 228 -36.94 -2.34 -27.82
N ARG A 229 -37.08 -3.15 -28.87
CA ARG A 229 -37.53 -2.67 -30.19
C ARG A 229 -38.92 -2.06 -30.12
N ALA A 230 -39.88 -2.67 -29.44
CA ALA A 230 -41.22 -2.10 -29.28
C ALA A 230 -41.21 -0.76 -28.53
N TRP A 231 -40.46 -0.68 -27.42
CA TRP A 231 -40.31 0.55 -26.63
C TRP A 231 -39.58 1.68 -27.39
N SER A 232 -38.66 1.32 -28.28
CA SER A 232 -37.84 2.27 -29.07
C SER A 232 -38.35 2.52 -30.48
N ASP A 233 -39.62 2.22 -30.77
CA ASP A 233 -40.23 2.36 -32.12
C ASP A 233 -39.40 1.68 -33.23
N GLY A 234 -38.83 0.52 -32.93
CA GLY A 234 -38.00 -0.29 -33.82
C GLY A 234 -36.54 0.15 -33.95
N SER A 235 -36.14 1.27 -33.33
CA SER A 235 -34.81 1.86 -33.54
C SER A 235 -33.70 1.17 -32.73
N GLY A 236 -34.03 0.61 -31.56
CA GLY A 236 -33.04 0.16 -30.57
C GLY A 236 -32.56 1.29 -29.67
N ALA A 237 -31.65 0.98 -28.74
CA ALA A 237 -31.16 1.92 -27.74
C ALA A 237 -29.98 2.78 -28.24
N ASP A 238 -30.00 4.08 -27.93
CA ASP A 238 -28.90 5.03 -28.18
C ASP A 238 -27.64 4.72 -27.36
N ALA A 239 -27.86 4.17 -26.16
CA ALA A 239 -26.82 3.71 -25.27
C ALA A 239 -27.27 2.51 -24.43
N VAL A 240 -26.31 1.68 -24.04
CA VAL A 240 -26.53 0.59 -23.09
C VAL A 240 -25.50 0.66 -21.97
N ILE A 241 -25.94 0.63 -20.72
CA ILE A 241 -25.06 0.68 -19.55
C ILE A 241 -25.20 -0.59 -18.72
N ILE A 242 -24.07 -1.27 -18.47
CA ILE A 242 -24.02 -2.58 -17.82
C ILE A 242 -23.41 -2.44 -16.42
N PHE A 243 -24.24 -2.46 -15.38
CA PHE A 243 -23.83 -2.51 -13.97
C PHE A 243 -23.84 -3.93 -13.38
N ALA A 244 -24.36 -4.91 -14.12
CA ALA A 244 -24.39 -6.30 -13.68
C ALA A 244 -22.99 -6.92 -13.52
N GLY A 245 -22.89 -7.89 -12.62
CA GLY A 245 -21.73 -8.78 -12.49
C GLY A 245 -22.06 -10.17 -13.02
N ALA A 246 -21.30 -10.68 -13.98
CA ALA A 246 -21.50 -12.01 -14.57
C ALA A 246 -20.18 -12.67 -14.97
N ASN A 247 -20.10 -13.99 -14.82
CA ASN A 247 -18.99 -14.80 -15.35
C ASN A 247 -19.26 -15.23 -16.81
N SER A 248 -19.98 -14.42 -17.58
CA SER A 248 -20.38 -14.70 -18.96
C SER A 248 -20.39 -13.41 -19.79
N SER A 249 -20.38 -13.58 -21.12
CA SER A 249 -20.51 -12.48 -22.09
C SER A 249 -21.96 -12.18 -22.46
N GLN A 250 -22.94 -12.88 -21.88
CA GLN A 250 -24.36 -12.65 -22.18
C GLN A 250 -24.81 -11.20 -21.97
N PRO A 251 -24.38 -10.46 -20.93
CA PRO A 251 -24.76 -9.05 -20.79
C PRO A 251 -24.25 -8.17 -21.95
N ILE A 252 -23.04 -8.43 -22.46
CA ILE A 252 -22.47 -7.65 -23.56
C ILE A 252 -23.07 -8.05 -24.91
N GLU A 253 -23.39 -9.33 -25.09
CA GLU A 253 -24.10 -9.85 -26.26
C GLU A 253 -25.51 -9.25 -26.36
N LEU A 254 -26.27 -9.26 -25.26
CA LEU A 254 -27.57 -8.60 -25.19
C LEU A 254 -27.45 -7.10 -25.45
N ALA A 255 -26.48 -6.43 -24.84
CA ALA A 255 -26.26 -5.01 -25.05
C ALA A 255 -26.00 -4.68 -26.53
N ALA A 256 -25.19 -5.47 -27.22
CA ALA A 256 -24.94 -5.31 -28.65
C ALA A 256 -26.18 -5.62 -29.50
N GLU A 257 -27.02 -6.56 -29.09
CA GLU A 257 -28.26 -6.91 -29.78
C GLU A 257 -29.31 -5.80 -29.71
N VAL A 258 -29.54 -5.23 -28.52
CA VAL A 258 -30.57 -4.20 -28.29
C VAL A 258 -30.13 -2.79 -28.68
N ALA A 259 -28.82 -2.58 -28.85
CA ALA A 259 -28.23 -1.33 -29.32
C ALA A 259 -28.61 -1.04 -30.78
N ARG A 260 -28.84 0.24 -31.09
CA ARG A 260 -28.96 0.71 -32.48
C ARG A 260 -27.60 0.86 -33.16
N GLN A 261 -27.60 1.10 -34.47
CA GLN A 261 -26.38 1.47 -35.18
C GLN A 261 -25.81 2.79 -34.63
N GLY A 262 -24.50 2.81 -34.34
CA GLY A 262 -23.75 3.93 -33.76
C GLY A 262 -23.92 4.11 -32.25
N ALA A 263 -24.57 3.16 -31.55
CA ALA A 263 -24.81 3.26 -30.12
C ALA A 263 -23.53 3.13 -29.27
N ARG A 264 -23.62 3.64 -28.03
CA ARG A 264 -22.54 3.69 -27.05
C ARG A 264 -22.80 2.71 -25.92
N LEU A 265 -21.85 1.83 -25.63
CA LEU A 265 -21.93 0.83 -24.58
C LEU A 265 -20.94 1.19 -23.47
N ALA A 266 -21.42 1.35 -22.25
CA ALA A 266 -20.59 1.57 -21.07
C ALA A 266 -20.71 0.39 -20.11
N VAL A 267 -19.56 -0.15 -19.67
CA VAL A 267 -19.51 -1.36 -18.85
C VAL A 267 -18.80 -1.10 -17.51
N PRO A 268 -19.45 -0.41 -16.54
CA PRO A 268 -18.94 -0.30 -15.17
C PRO A 268 -18.92 -1.64 -14.40
N GLY A 269 -19.86 -2.53 -14.73
CA GLY A 269 -20.00 -3.84 -14.13
C GLY A 269 -18.90 -4.83 -14.54
N MET A 270 -18.76 -5.90 -13.77
CA MET A 270 -17.75 -6.93 -14.01
C MET A 270 -18.33 -8.05 -14.88
N VAL A 271 -18.05 -8.04 -16.18
CA VAL A 271 -18.53 -9.06 -17.15
C VAL A 271 -17.40 -9.52 -18.08
N ASP A 272 -17.53 -10.72 -18.65
CA ASP A 272 -16.57 -11.21 -19.64
C ASP A 272 -16.73 -10.44 -20.97
N LEU A 273 -15.69 -9.76 -21.42
CA LEU A 273 -15.70 -8.92 -22.64
C LEU A 273 -15.29 -9.69 -23.91
N LYS A 274 -15.99 -10.78 -24.23
CA LYS A 274 -15.83 -11.44 -25.54
C LYS A 274 -16.78 -10.78 -26.53
N LEU A 275 -16.22 -9.95 -27.41
CA LEU A 275 -17.02 -9.16 -28.35
C LEU A 275 -17.30 -9.97 -29.62
N ASP A 276 -18.58 -10.05 -30.02
CA ASP A 276 -18.93 -10.53 -31.35
C ASP A 276 -18.54 -9.48 -32.40
N ARG A 277 -17.51 -9.79 -33.18
CA ARG A 277 -16.96 -8.84 -34.16
C ARG A 277 -18.01 -8.42 -35.19
N ARG A 278 -18.92 -9.31 -35.59
CA ARG A 278 -19.90 -9.03 -36.64
C ARG A 278 -20.93 -8.02 -36.13
N GLN A 279 -21.51 -8.24 -34.96
CA GLN A 279 -22.48 -7.30 -34.37
C GLN A 279 -21.86 -5.92 -34.15
N PHE A 280 -20.64 -5.86 -33.58
CA PHE A 280 -19.95 -4.59 -33.35
C PHE A 280 -19.58 -3.87 -34.64
N PHE A 281 -19.20 -4.62 -35.69
CA PHE A 281 -18.84 -4.07 -37.00
C PHE A 281 -20.09 -3.57 -37.74
N ASP A 282 -21.12 -4.40 -37.87
CA ASP A 282 -22.33 -4.09 -38.64
C ASP A 282 -23.09 -2.87 -38.08
N LYS A 283 -23.03 -2.68 -36.75
CA LYS A 283 -23.67 -1.55 -36.06
C LYS A 283 -22.70 -0.41 -35.71
N GLU A 284 -21.41 -0.51 -36.02
CA GLU A 284 -20.39 0.48 -35.62
C GLU A 284 -20.45 0.87 -34.12
N LEU A 285 -20.57 -0.12 -33.24
CA LEU A 285 -20.75 0.11 -31.80
C LEU A 285 -19.48 0.65 -31.13
N LYS A 286 -19.66 1.57 -30.19
CA LYS A 286 -18.57 2.09 -29.34
C LYS A 286 -18.65 1.46 -27.96
N LEU A 287 -17.53 0.95 -27.44
CA LEU A 287 -17.44 0.37 -26.10
C LEU A 287 -16.48 1.17 -25.23
N ILE A 288 -16.91 1.49 -24.01
CA ILE A 288 -16.06 2.04 -22.96
C ILE A 288 -16.20 1.23 -21.67
N VAL A 289 -15.08 1.06 -20.96
CA VAL A 289 -15.03 0.46 -19.62
C VAL A 289 -14.72 1.59 -18.62
N PRO A 290 -15.72 2.13 -17.92
CA PRO A 290 -15.55 3.27 -17.04
C PRO A 290 -14.70 2.91 -15.82
N ARG A 291 -13.89 3.87 -15.35
CA ARG A 291 -12.96 3.64 -14.24
C ARG A 291 -13.65 3.88 -12.90
N SER A 292 -14.40 2.90 -12.39
CA SER A 292 -15.02 2.97 -11.06
C SER A 292 -15.80 4.29 -10.87
N ALA A 293 -15.58 5.01 -9.77
CA ALA A 293 -16.20 6.30 -9.45
C ALA A 293 -15.65 7.49 -10.28
N GLY A 294 -14.66 7.28 -11.16
CA GLY A 294 -14.14 8.29 -12.07
C GLY A 294 -12.64 8.57 -11.96
N PRO A 295 -12.15 9.59 -12.69
CA PRO A 295 -10.78 10.08 -12.59
C PRO A 295 -10.32 10.30 -11.14
N GLY A 296 -9.08 9.89 -10.86
CA GLY A 296 -8.49 9.85 -9.52
C GLY A 296 -8.43 8.47 -8.89
N ILE A 297 -9.38 7.59 -9.18
CA ILE A 297 -9.29 6.21 -8.69
C ILE A 297 -8.14 5.48 -9.40
N TYR A 298 -7.33 4.73 -8.63
CA TYR A 298 -6.09 4.09 -9.04
C TYR A 298 -4.94 5.06 -9.36
N ASP A 299 -5.05 6.33 -8.99
CA ASP A 299 -3.97 7.31 -9.03
C ASP A 299 -3.47 7.59 -7.59
N PRO A 300 -2.25 7.18 -7.22
CA PRO A 300 -1.70 7.43 -5.88
C PRO A 300 -1.62 8.92 -5.52
N GLN A 301 -1.42 9.82 -6.50
CA GLN A 301 -1.41 11.26 -6.23
C GLN A 301 -2.78 11.74 -5.74
N TYR A 302 -3.85 11.12 -6.23
CA TYR A 302 -5.21 11.41 -5.80
C TYR A 302 -5.56 10.66 -4.51
N GLU A 303 -5.45 9.33 -4.48
CA GLU A 303 -5.97 8.49 -3.39
C GLU A 303 -5.10 8.48 -2.12
N GLU A 304 -3.78 8.62 -2.24
CA GLU A 304 -2.85 8.62 -1.10
C GLU A 304 -2.41 10.05 -0.74
N MET A 305 -2.06 10.86 -1.74
CA MET A 305 -1.54 12.22 -1.50
C MET A 305 -2.63 13.29 -1.40
N GLY A 306 -3.88 12.97 -1.76
CA GLY A 306 -4.99 13.93 -1.66
C GLY A 306 -4.91 15.09 -2.66
N ARG A 307 -4.12 14.95 -3.73
CA ARG A 307 -3.96 15.98 -4.76
C ARG A 307 -5.04 15.81 -5.83
N ASP A 308 -6.01 16.71 -5.83
CA ASP A 308 -7.09 16.73 -6.82
C ASP A 308 -6.59 17.23 -8.19
N TYR A 309 -7.32 16.88 -9.25
CA TYR A 309 -7.04 17.38 -10.59
C TYR A 309 -7.55 18.81 -10.73
N PRO A 310 -6.84 19.69 -11.45
CA PRO A 310 -7.31 21.04 -11.65
C PRO A 310 -8.65 21.04 -12.39
N LEU A 311 -9.63 21.73 -11.82
CA LEU A 311 -11.02 21.78 -12.30
C LEU A 311 -11.16 22.11 -13.80
N PRO A 312 -10.36 23.02 -14.40
CA PRO A 312 -10.46 23.31 -15.84
C PRO A 312 -10.12 22.14 -16.77
N TYR A 313 -9.32 21.16 -16.33
CA TYR A 313 -8.89 20.03 -17.17
C TYR A 313 -9.70 18.77 -16.90
N VAL A 314 -10.10 18.53 -15.65
CA VAL A 314 -10.88 17.36 -15.26
C VAL A 314 -12.08 17.82 -14.46
N ARG A 315 -13.23 17.98 -15.12
CA ARG A 315 -14.44 18.51 -14.45
C ARG A 315 -14.97 17.57 -13.35
N TRP A 316 -14.90 16.27 -13.59
CA TRP A 316 -15.57 15.25 -12.77
C TRP A 316 -14.57 14.20 -12.28
N THR A 317 -14.07 14.40 -11.07
CA THR A 317 -13.27 13.41 -10.33
C THR A 317 -14.17 12.56 -9.45
N ALA A 318 -13.63 11.49 -8.85
CA ALA A 318 -14.40 10.61 -7.96
C ALA A 318 -15.12 11.39 -6.84
N GLN A 319 -14.42 12.32 -6.18
CA GLN A 319 -15.00 13.22 -5.19
C GLN A 319 -16.17 14.04 -5.76
N ARG A 320 -15.98 14.68 -6.91
CA ARG A 320 -17.00 15.54 -7.53
C ARG A 320 -18.20 14.73 -8.07
N ASN A 321 -18.00 13.45 -8.39
CA ASN A 321 -19.10 12.52 -8.68
C ASN A 321 -19.92 12.19 -7.41
N MET A 322 -19.26 11.99 -6.26
CA MET A 322 -19.96 11.81 -4.98
C MET A 322 -20.75 13.06 -4.57
N ASP A 323 -20.12 14.22 -4.66
CA ASP A 323 -20.75 15.51 -4.34
C ASP A 323 -22.00 15.75 -5.21
N GLU A 324 -21.90 15.51 -6.52
CA GLU A 324 -23.04 15.63 -7.42
C GLU A 324 -24.15 14.62 -7.10
N PHE A 325 -23.82 13.37 -6.77
CA PHE A 325 -24.81 12.38 -6.35
C PHE A 325 -25.57 12.86 -5.10
N LEU A 326 -24.87 13.35 -4.09
CA LEU A 326 -25.50 13.89 -2.88
C LEU A 326 -26.35 15.12 -3.17
N ARG A 327 -25.93 15.98 -4.10
CA ARG A 327 -26.73 17.12 -4.57
C ARG A 327 -28.01 16.67 -5.25
N MET A 328 -27.99 15.59 -6.03
CA MET A 328 -29.18 15.00 -6.64
C MET A 328 -30.14 14.42 -5.59
N VAL A 329 -29.61 13.79 -4.54
CA VAL A 329 -30.41 13.33 -3.38
C VAL A 329 -31.04 14.51 -2.66
N ALA A 330 -30.26 15.54 -2.34
CA ALA A 330 -30.75 16.75 -1.64
C ALA A 330 -31.90 17.43 -2.40
N ASN A 331 -31.85 17.45 -3.73
CA ASN A 331 -32.87 18.03 -4.59
C ASN A 331 -34.03 17.07 -4.92
N GLY A 332 -34.10 15.91 -4.26
CA GLY A 332 -35.17 14.92 -4.46
C GLY A 332 -35.17 14.24 -5.83
N LYS A 333 -34.06 14.31 -6.59
CA LYS A 333 -33.91 13.62 -7.89
C LYS A 333 -33.54 12.15 -7.74
N ILE A 334 -32.99 11.78 -6.58
CA ILE A 334 -32.66 10.40 -6.22
C ILE A 334 -33.23 10.12 -4.85
N SER A 335 -34.04 9.06 -4.74
CA SER A 335 -34.47 8.48 -3.48
C SER A 335 -33.82 7.11 -3.29
N VAL A 336 -33.17 6.93 -2.14
CA VAL A 336 -32.52 5.65 -1.77
C VAL A 336 -33.38 4.81 -0.83
N ASP A 337 -34.37 5.40 -0.15
CA ASP A 337 -35.16 4.69 0.87
C ASP A 337 -35.84 3.43 0.31
N PRO A 338 -36.42 3.44 -0.91
CA PRO A 338 -37.01 2.24 -1.51
C PRO A 338 -35.98 1.15 -1.86
N ILE A 339 -34.69 1.52 -1.94
CA ILE A 339 -33.57 0.64 -2.30
C ILE A 339 -32.95 0.00 -1.06
N ILE A 340 -33.09 0.63 0.11
CA ILE A 340 -32.58 0.10 1.38
C ILE A 340 -33.52 -0.99 1.90
N THR A 341 -33.11 -2.25 1.77
CA THR A 341 -33.95 -3.38 2.15
C THR A 341 -33.61 -3.94 3.53
N HIS A 342 -32.36 -3.82 3.98
CA HIS A 342 -31.93 -4.35 5.27
C HIS A 342 -31.00 -3.38 6.00
N ARG A 343 -31.11 -3.39 7.33
CA ARG A 343 -30.26 -2.65 8.26
C ARG A 343 -29.79 -3.62 9.34
N TYR A 344 -28.50 -3.69 9.55
CA TYR A 344 -27.88 -4.50 10.61
C TYR A 344 -27.02 -3.60 11.49
N ALA A 345 -26.89 -3.93 12.77
CA ALA A 345 -25.81 -3.35 13.56
C ALA A 345 -24.46 -3.93 13.11
N ILE A 346 -23.35 -3.21 13.33
CA ILE A 346 -22.01 -3.74 13.03
C ILE A 346 -21.72 -5.07 13.75
N GLU A 347 -22.30 -5.28 14.94
CA GLU A 347 -22.31 -6.55 15.68
C GLU A 347 -22.87 -7.73 14.88
N GLU A 348 -23.80 -7.46 13.98
CA GLU A 348 -24.53 -8.44 13.19
C GLU A 348 -24.00 -8.52 11.75
N ALA A 349 -22.86 -7.88 11.45
CA ALA A 349 -22.31 -7.80 10.10
C ALA A 349 -22.16 -9.18 9.44
N LEU A 350 -21.73 -10.21 10.18
CA LEU A 350 -21.61 -11.56 9.63
C LEU A 350 -22.96 -12.12 9.14
N GLN A 351 -24.07 -11.77 9.79
CA GLN A 351 -25.42 -12.13 9.34
C GLN A 351 -25.80 -11.39 8.06
N ALA A 352 -25.44 -10.10 7.97
CA ALA A 352 -25.63 -9.31 6.76
C ALA A 352 -24.91 -9.93 5.55
N TYR A 353 -23.66 -10.39 5.73
CA TYR A 353 -22.93 -11.09 4.68
C TYR A 353 -23.49 -12.49 4.37
N ASP A 354 -23.99 -13.20 5.37
CA ASP A 354 -24.67 -14.47 5.16
C ASP A 354 -25.91 -14.29 4.27
N LEU A 355 -26.69 -13.23 4.47
CA LEU A 355 -27.82 -12.86 3.60
C LEU A 355 -27.35 -12.60 2.16
N VAL A 356 -26.33 -11.75 1.99
CA VAL A 356 -25.76 -11.39 0.68
C VAL A 356 -25.20 -12.61 -0.06
N TYR A 357 -24.63 -13.57 0.68
CA TYR A 357 -23.93 -14.72 0.10
C TYR A 357 -24.83 -15.91 -0.16
N LYS A 358 -25.64 -16.34 0.82
CA LYS A 358 -26.44 -17.57 0.76
C LYS A 358 -27.59 -17.46 -0.25
N GLY A 359 -28.00 -16.23 -0.59
CA GLY A 359 -29.05 -15.98 -1.56
C GLY A 359 -30.44 -16.31 -1.02
N GLY A 360 -31.41 -15.46 -1.35
CA GLY A 360 -32.80 -15.63 -0.93
C GLY A 360 -33.78 -14.64 -1.58
N GLY A 361 -33.40 -13.99 -2.68
CA GLY A 361 -34.16 -12.85 -3.22
C GLY A 361 -34.16 -11.63 -2.27
N GLY A 362 -34.81 -10.53 -2.66
CA GLY A 362 -35.22 -9.44 -1.76
C GLY A 362 -34.14 -8.50 -1.17
N HIS A 363 -32.85 -8.66 -1.45
CA HIS A 363 -31.81 -7.74 -0.97
C HIS A 363 -31.23 -6.85 -2.09
N ILE A 364 -31.18 -5.53 -1.85
CA ILE A 364 -30.66 -4.54 -2.78
C ILE A 364 -29.63 -3.66 -2.07
N GLY A 365 -30.07 -2.76 -1.20
CA GLY A 365 -29.23 -1.99 -0.29
C GLY A 365 -29.21 -2.62 1.10
N VAL A 366 -28.02 -3.03 1.56
CA VAL A 366 -27.79 -3.55 2.91
C VAL A 366 -26.90 -2.56 3.65
N LEU A 367 -27.41 -1.97 4.73
CA LEU A 367 -26.68 -1.01 5.54
C LEU A 367 -26.18 -1.65 6.84
N LEU A 368 -24.95 -1.29 7.22
CA LEU A 368 -24.44 -1.50 8.57
C LEU A 368 -24.48 -0.18 9.33
N SER A 369 -25.09 -0.21 10.51
CA SER A 369 -25.23 0.92 11.42
C SER A 369 -24.24 0.81 12.59
N TYR A 370 -23.81 1.95 13.10
CA TYR A 370 -22.80 2.06 14.15
C TYR A 370 -23.33 2.88 15.31
N GLN A 371 -23.03 2.45 16.53
CA GLN A 371 -23.38 3.21 17.73
C GLN A 371 -22.40 4.35 17.96
N ALA A 372 -22.91 5.54 18.27
CA ALA A 372 -22.10 6.67 18.69
C ALA A 372 -21.49 6.40 20.08
N LYS A 373 -20.24 5.93 20.10
CA LYS A 373 -19.43 5.73 21.32
C LYS A 373 -18.21 6.65 21.27
N PRO A 374 -17.75 7.20 22.40
CA PRO A 374 -16.49 7.92 22.43
C PRO A 374 -15.36 7.07 21.86
N VAL A 375 -14.63 7.60 20.87
CA VAL A 375 -13.52 6.89 20.25
C VAL A 375 -12.32 6.95 21.18
N SER A 376 -11.91 5.80 21.72
CA SER A 376 -10.66 5.67 22.46
C SER A 376 -9.54 5.27 21.50
N ARG A 377 -8.40 5.99 21.56
CA ARG A 377 -7.17 5.64 20.83
C ARG A 377 -6.39 4.48 21.46
N ALA A 378 -6.77 4.07 22.67
CA ALA A 378 -6.02 3.11 23.46
C ALA A 378 -5.62 1.84 22.68
N THR A 379 -4.45 1.33 23.03
CA THR A 379 -3.96 0.03 22.57
C THR A 379 -4.96 -1.08 22.84
N VAL A 380 -4.97 -2.08 21.95
CA VAL A 380 -5.79 -3.27 22.09
C VAL A 380 -4.91 -4.38 22.63
N ALA A 381 -5.26 -4.88 23.82
CA ALA A 381 -4.60 -6.04 24.40
C ALA A 381 -4.82 -7.29 23.53
N VAL A 382 -3.77 -8.08 23.36
CA VAL A 382 -3.77 -9.33 22.61
C VAL A 382 -3.45 -10.45 23.58
N LYS A 383 -4.33 -11.45 23.69
CA LYS A 383 -4.02 -12.64 24.50
C LYS A 383 -2.83 -13.35 23.86
N PRO A 384 -1.66 -13.44 24.50
CA PRO A 384 -0.52 -14.11 23.90
C PRO A 384 -0.88 -15.59 23.66
N ALA A 385 -0.62 -16.12 22.47
CA ALA A 385 -0.84 -17.52 22.15
C ALA A 385 0.04 -18.48 22.99
N THR A 386 1.08 -17.95 23.64
CA THR A 386 2.02 -18.65 24.50
C THR A 386 2.18 -17.89 25.81
N LYS A 387 2.11 -18.58 26.96
CA LYS A 387 2.42 -17.97 28.26
C LYS A 387 3.84 -17.39 28.21
N SER A 388 3.99 -16.09 28.46
CA SER A 388 5.27 -15.45 28.74
C SER A 388 5.98 -16.27 29.83
N ALA A 389 7.16 -16.79 29.51
CA ALA A 389 8.05 -17.32 30.54
C ALA A 389 8.45 -16.12 31.39
N GLY A 390 8.18 -16.17 32.70
CA GLY A 390 8.24 -15.02 33.59
C GLY A 390 9.48 -14.14 33.39
N HIS A 391 9.28 -12.83 33.55
CA HIS A 391 10.27 -11.77 33.38
C HIS A 391 11.59 -12.12 34.10
N THR A 392 12.62 -12.47 33.33
CA THR A 392 13.99 -12.46 33.82
C THR A 392 14.55 -11.05 33.70
N ALA A 393 15.13 -10.53 34.79
CA ALA A 393 15.75 -9.21 34.77
C ALA A 393 16.82 -9.14 33.66
N GLY A 394 16.74 -8.12 32.80
CA GLY A 394 17.68 -7.92 31.69
C GLY A 394 17.24 -8.45 30.32
N THR A 395 16.06 -9.06 30.18
CA THR A 395 15.50 -9.44 28.88
C THR A 395 14.95 -8.21 28.15
N PRO A 396 15.46 -7.85 26.95
CA PRO A 396 14.95 -6.72 26.17
C PRO A 396 13.45 -6.80 25.92
N GLN A 397 12.76 -5.70 26.16
CA GLN A 397 11.32 -5.53 26.01
C GLN A 397 11.04 -4.72 24.74
N VAL A 398 10.54 -5.42 23.71
CA VAL A 398 10.64 -4.97 22.33
C VAL A 398 9.31 -4.48 21.78
N GLY A 399 9.31 -3.24 21.31
CA GLY A 399 8.26 -2.67 20.49
C GLY A 399 8.60 -2.70 18.99
N LEU A 400 7.59 -2.89 18.15
CA LEU A 400 7.73 -2.84 16.68
C LEU A 400 6.89 -1.71 16.09
N ILE A 401 7.52 -0.78 15.38
CA ILE A 401 6.88 0.33 14.68
C ILE A 401 6.97 0.07 13.17
N GLY A 402 5.83 -0.16 12.54
CA GLY A 402 5.72 -0.58 11.15
C GLY A 402 5.85 -2.08 10.99
N ALA A 403 4.95 -2.68 10.21
CA ALA A 403 4.98 -4.11 9.88
C ALA A 403 4.72 -4.32 8.38
N GLY A 404 5.55 -3.67 7.57
CA GLY A 404 5.51 -3.78 6.12
C GLY A 404 5.84 -5.19 5.62
N LEU A 405 5.81 -5.38 4.29
CA LEU A 405 6.08 -6.68 3.68
C LEU A 405 7.48 -7.22 4.04
N PHE A 406 8.48 -6.35 4.10
CA PHE A 406 9.84 -6.71 4.48
C PHE A 406 9.88 -7.25 5.92
N THR A 407 9.37 -6.48 6.88
CA THR A 407 9.28 -6.85 8.30
C THR A 407 8.55 -8.17 8.50
N LYS A 408 7.38 -8.34 7.87
CA LYS A 408 6.58 -9.58 7.92
C LYS A 408 7.29 -10.79 7.33
N SER A 409 8.07 -10.60 6.27
CA SER A 409 8.71 -11.71 5.55
C SER A 409 10.08 -12.09 6.11
N ILE A 410 10.80 -11.14 6.71
CA ILE A 410 12.20 -11.27 7.11
C ILE A 410 12.40 -11.15 8.62
N LEU A 411 12.05 -10.01 9.22
CA LEU A 411 12.39 -9.70 10.61
C LEU A 411 11.51 -10.45 11.61
N LEU A 412 10.18 -10.43 11.46
CA LEU A 412 9.25 -11.10 12.38
C LEU A 412 9.52 -12.62 12.53
N PRO A 413 9.79 -13.38 11.44
CA PRO A 413 10.18 -14.78 11.57
C PRO A 413 11.49 -15.03 12.33
N ILE A 414 12.38 -14.04 12.40
CA ILE A 414 13.63 -14.10 13.18
C ILE A 414 13.31 -13.77 14.63
N LEU A 415 12.68 -12.61 14.89
CA LEU A 415 12.30 -12.13 16.24
C LEU A 415 11.50 -13.18 17.01
N LYS A 416 10.51 -13.80 16.38
CA LYS A 416 9.68 -14.86 16.99
C LYS A 416 10.48 -16.08 17.48
N LYS A 417 11.69 -16.30 16.95
CA LYS A 417 12.56 -17.42 17.31
C LYS A 417 13.65 -17.05 18.31
N MET A 418 13.80 -15.77 18.63
CA MET A 418 14.72 -15.29 19.65
C MET A 418 14.08 -15.55 21.00
N GLY A 419 14.71 -16.40 21.82
CA GLY A 419 14.19 -16.79 23.14
C GLY A 419 14.63 -15.87 24.27
N ASP A 420 15.40 -14.84 23.93
CA ASP A 420 16.09 -13.89 24.79
C ASP A 420 15.56 -12.46 24.64
N ILE A 421 14.33 -12.31 24.13
CA ILE A 421 13.59 -11.04 24.01
C ILE A 421 12.10 -11.27 24.34
N GLU A 422 11.40 -10.22 24.73
CA GLU A 422 9.94 -10.22 24.87
C GLU A 422 9.32 -9.26 23.85
N LEU A 423 8.29 -9.70 23.14
CA LEU A 423 7.57 -8.86 22.17
C LEU A 423 6.38 -8.18 22.86
N CYS A 424 6.53 -6.90 23.21
CA CYS A 424 5.53 -6.16 23.98
C CYS A 424 4.42 -5.62 23.07
N GLY A 425 4.74 -4.62 22.24
CA GLY A 425 3.77 -3.88 21.43
C GLY A 425 4.12 -3.88 19.95
N VAL A 426 3.10 -3.88 19.09
CA VAL A 426 3.27 -3.59 17.66
C VAL A 426 2.32 -2.50 17.20
N VAL A 427 2.87 -1.52 16.48
CA VAL A 427 2.13 -0.39 15.94
C VAL A 427 2.22 -0.36 14.43
N THR A 428 1.08 -0.19 13.77
CA THR A 428 1.01 0.05 12.33
C THR A 428 -0.10 1.06 12.02
N ALA A 429 0.05 1.87 10.96
CA ALA A 429 -0.96 2.87 10.59
C ALA A 429 -2.39 2.29 10.44
N SER A 430 -2.51 1.04 9.99
CA SER A 430 -3.79 0.33 9.89
C SER A 430 -4.03 -0.59 11.10
N GLY A 431 -5.08 -0.32 11.89
CA GLY A 431 -5.40 -1.11 13.10
C GLY A 431 -5.49 -2.62 12.87
N TYR A 432 -6.18 -3.06 11.80
CA TYR A 432 -6.31 -4.48 11.47
C TYR A 432 -4.98 -5.17 11.15
N THR A 433 -4.02 -4.45 10.57
CA THR A 433 -2.69 -5.01 10.29
C THR A 433 -1.92 -5.18 11.59
N ALA A 434 -2.01 -4.20 12.52
CA ALA A 434 -1.40 -4.29 13.84
C ALA A 434 -1.95 -5.48 14.63
N ARG A 435 -3.29 -5.65 14.67
CA ARG A 435 -3.96 -6.79 15.32
C ARG A 435 -3.49 -8.13 14.76
N HIS A 436 -3.52 -8.29 13.44
CA HIS A 436 -3.09 -9.53 12.79
C HIS A 436 -1.62 -9.87 13.07
N VAL A 437 -0.75 -8.87 12.99
CA VAL A 437 0.68 -9.06 13.26
C VAL A 437 0.90 -9.45 14.72
N ALA A 438 0.19 -8.81 15.65
CA ALA A 438 0.32 -9.08 17.07
C ALA A 438 -0.04 -10.53 17.42
N GLU A 439 -1.24 -10.97 17.01
CA GLU A 439 -1.73 -12.33 17.28
C GLU A 439 -0.83 -13.42 16.68
N ARG A 440 -0.33 -13.20 15.46
CA ARG A 440 0.50 -14.18 14.75
C ARG A 440 1.89 -14.35 15.37
N ASN A 441 2.43 -13.28 15.95
CA ASN A 441 3.82 -13.23 16.38
C ASN A 441 3.98 -13.23 17.90
N GLY A 442 2.88 -13.13 18.66
CA GLY A 442 2.90 -13.24 20.11
C GLY A 442 3.18 -11.91 20.82
N PHE A 443 2.79 -10.78 20.22
CA PHE A 443 2.84 -9.49 20.92
C PHE A 443 1.75 -9.41 21.99
N GLN A 444 2.00 -8.66 23.06
CA GLN A 444 1.09 -8.47 24.18
C GLN A 444 -0.02 -7.46 23.86
N TYR A 445 0.27 -6.44 23.06
CA TYR A 445 -0.73 -5.47 22.59
C TYR A 445 -0.42 -4.96 21.18
N CYS A 446 -1.41 -4.30 20.59
CA CYS A 446 -1.25 -3.58 19.33
C CYS A 446 -1.89 -2.20 19.36
N GLY A 447 -1.37 -1.31 18.51
CA GLY A 447 -1.85 0.07 18.37
C GLY A 447 -1.67 0.61 16.96
N SER A 448 -2.00 1.89 16.79
CA SER A 448 -1.80 2.63 15.53
C SER A 448 -0.99 3.92 15.70
N ASP A 449 -0.88 4.40 16.93
CA ASP A 449 -0.03 5.52 17.31
C ASP A 449 1.26 4.98 17.95
N TYR A 450 2.40 5.38 17.39
CA TYR A 450 3.69 4.89 17.88
C TYR A 450 4.08 5.56 19.20
N GLN A 451 3.50 6.73 19.52
CA GLN A 451 3.74 7.42 20.79
C GLN A 451 3.31 6.57 21.98
N GLU A 452 2.21 5.81 21.87
CA GLU A 452 1.74 4.90 22.93
C GLU A 452 2.78 3.83 23.28
N LEU A 453 3.53 3.35 22.27
CA LEU A 453 4.59 2.37 22.45
C LEU A 453 5.88 3.01 23.01
N LEU A 454 6.15 4.28 22.66
CA LEU A 454 7.27 5.03 23.23
C LEU A 454 7.02 5.45 24.69
N ASP A 455 5.76 5.69 25.06
CA ASP A 455 5.36 6.06 26.41
C ASP A 455 5.25 4.87 27.37
N ASP A 456 5.21 3.64 26.84
CA ASP A 456 5.20 2.43 27.65
C ASP A 456 6.52 2.28 28.43
N PRO A 457 6.51 2.33 29.77
CA PRO A 457 7.72 2.22 30.58
C PRO A 457 8.31 0.80 30.55
N ASN A 458 7.54 -0.21 30.13
CA ASN A 458 8.05 -1.57 30.01
C ASN A 458 8.84 -1.78 28.72
N VAL A 459 8.58 -1.01 27.67
CA VAL A 459 9.32 -1.12 26.40
C VAL A 459 10.66 -0.40 26.54
N ASP A 460 11.77 -1.11 26.36
CA ASP A 460 13.12 -0.53 26.37
C ASP A 460 13.70 -0.36 24.97
N SER A 461 13.23 -1.14 23.99
CA SER A 461 13.80 -1.23 22.65
C SER A 461 12.72 -1.12 21.58
N VAL A 462 12.96 -0.36 20.52
CA VAL A 462 12.04 -0.22 19.41
C VAL A 462 12.69 -0.54 18.07
N LEU A 463 11.96 -1.28 17.23
CA LEU A 463 12.34 -1.55 15.84
C LEU A 463 11.47 -0.70 14.92
N ILE A 464 12.07 0.25 14.21
CA ILE A 464 11.42 1.16 13.26
C ILE A 464 11.64 0.61 11.84
N THR A 465 10.56 0.16 11.20
CA THR A 465 10.59 -0.48 9.87
C THR A 465 9.51 0.10 8.94
N THR A 466 9.42 1.44 8.95
CA THR A 466 8.42 2.25 8.24
C THR A 466 8.91 2.71 6.86
N ARG A 467 8.21 3.69 6.25
CA ARG A 467 8.70 4.37 5.02
C ARG A 467 9.84 5.33 5.41
N HIS A 468 10.72 5.66 4.46
CA HIS A 468 12.00 6.33 4.78
C HIS A 468 11.82 7.74 5.37
N ASP A 469 10.79 8.47 4.94
CA ASP A 469 10.41 9.79 5.46
C ASP A 469 10.05 9.76 6.96
N LEU A 470 9.55 8.63 7.46
CA LEU A 470 9.14 8.46 8.85
C LEU A 470 10.29 8.03 9.78
N HIS A 471 11.43 7.60 9.24
CA HIS A 471 12.54 7.08 10.05
C HIS A 471 13.08 8.13 11.02
N VAL A 472 13.37 9.34 10.54
CA VAL A 472 13.96 10.42 11.35
C VAL A 472 13.04 10.84 12.50
N PRO A 473 11.79 11.29 12.26
CA PRO A 473 10.93 11.74 13.36
C PRO A 473 10.67 10.65 14.40
N MET A 474 10.47 9.39 13.97
CA MET A 474 10.27 8.27 14.90
C MET A 474 11.53 7.91 15.67
N THR A 475 12.71 7.99 15.04
CA THR A 475 14.01 7.71 15.69
C THR A 475 14.30 8.77 16.76
N ILE A 476 14.15 10.05 16.43
CA ILE A 476 14.36 11.14 17.39
C ILE A 476 13.42 10.97 18.58
N ALA A 477 12.12 10.80 18.34
CA ALA A 477 11.14 10.61 19.41
C ALA A 477 11.48 9.42 20.32
N ALA A 478 11.94 8.30 19.75
CA ALA A 478 12.33 7.13 20.53
C ALA A 478 13.60 7.37 21.37
N LEU A 479 14.61 8.04 20.81
CA LEU A 479 15.83 8.41 21.53
C LEU A 479 15.53 9.38 22.69
N GLU A 480 14.69 10.39 22.45
CA GLU A 480 14.24 11.35 23.48
C GLU A 480 13.49 10.68 24.64
N LYS A 481 12.77 9.59 24.35
CA LYS A 481 12.08 8.75 25.33
C LYS A 481 12.99 7.71 26.00
N GLY A 482 14.29 7.75 25.71
CA GLY A 482 15.28 6.86 26.33
C GLY A 482 15.23 5.42 25.83
N LYS A 483 14.64 5.14 24.66
CA LYS A 483 14.58 3.79 24.09
C LYS A 483 15.85 3.44 23.30
N HIS A 484 16.26 2.18 23.31
CA HIS A 484 17.19 1.66 22.32
C HIS A 484 16.49 1.55 20.96
N VAL A 485 17.14 1.99 19.90
CA VAL A 485 16.52 2.12 18.57
C VAL A 485 17.24 1.25 17.55
N PHE A 486 16.50 0.34 16.93
CA PHE A 486 16.86 -0.24 15.64
C PHE A 486 16.02 0.45 14.58
N VAL A 487 16.64 1.05 13.57
CA VAL A 487 15.93 1.69 12.45
C VAL A 487 16.40 1.09 11.14
N GLU A 488 15.46 0.67 10.30
CA GLU A 488 15.79 0.22 8.95
C GLU A 488 16.47 1.32 8.13
N LYS A 489 17.24 0.92 7.11
CA LYS A 489 17.92 1.88 6.25
C LYS A 489 16.94 2.55 5.26
N PRO A 490 17.21 3.78 4.83
CA PRO A 490 18.30 4.67 5.24
C PRO A 490 17.97 5.37 6.57
N LEU A 491 18.99 5.83 7.28
CA LEU A 491 18.78 6.58 8.52
C LEU A 491 18.04 7.91 8.28
N ALA A 492 18.40 8.61 7.21
CA ALA A 492 17.80 9.88 6.82
C ALA A 492 17.82 10.04 5.29
N THR A 493 16.91 10.86 4.78
CA THR A 493 16.79 11.19 3.35
C THR A 493 17.41 12.54 2.99
N THR A 494 17.77 13.38 3.97
CA THR A 494 18.43 14.68 3.77
C THR A 494 19.54 14.90 4.79
N ALA A 495 20.46 15.82 4.49
CA ALA A 495 21.56 16.18 5.41
C ALA A 495 21.03 16.87 6.68
N ASP A 496 20.03 17.73 6.56
CA ASP A 496 19.44 18.45 7.70
C ASP A 496 18.77 17.48 8.68
N THR A 497 17.98 16.53 8.16
CA THR A 497 17.31 15.53 8.99
C THR A 497 18.31 14.52 9.58
N LEU A 498 19.42 14.22 8.90
CA LEU A 498 20.52 13.44 9.48
C LEU A 498 21.16 14.16 10.67
N ALA A 499 21.43 15.47 10.56
CA ALA A 499 22.02 16.27 11.63
C ALA A 499 21.16 16.25 12.91
N GLN A 500 19.83 16.32 12.75
CA GLN A 500 18.89 16.22 13.86
C GLN A 500 18.98 14.86 14.58
N VAL A 501 19.08 13.74 13.84
CA VAL A 501 19.24 12.41 14.45
C VAL A 501 20.58 12.27 15.18
N VAL A 502 21.66 12.78 14.59
CA VAL A 502 23.00 12.76 15.23
C VAL A 502 22.94 13.51 16.55
N GLN A 503 22.34 14.70 16.57
CA GLN A 503 22.18 15.49 17.79
C GLN A 503 21.31 14.78 18.86
N ALA A 504 20.20 14.15 18.44
CA ALA A 504 19.36 13.39 19.36
C ALA A 504 20.11 12.19 19.97
N HIS A 505 20.91 11.49 19.16
CA HIS A 505 21.75 10.37 19.62
C HIS A 505 22.85 10.81 20.59
N GLU A 506 23.50 11.95 20.36
CA GLU A 506 24.53 12.48 21.28
C GLU A 506 23.97 12.79 22.68
N ASN A 507 22.69 13.15 22.78
CA ASN A 507 22.01 13.41 24.05
C ASN A 507 21.38 12.16 24.68
N HIS A 508 21.58 10.99 24.07
CA HIS A 508 20.94 9.75 24.46
C HIS A 508 21.95 8.73 25.00
N ASN A 509 21.59 8.02 26.06
CA ASN A 509 22.47 7.06 26.73
C ASN A 509 22.29 5.60 26.28
N GLY A 510 21.29 5.30 25.44
CA GLY A 510 21.07 3.97 24.88
C GLY A 510 21.76 3.79 23.52
N HIS A 511 21.22 2.89 22.70
CA HIS A 511 21.87 2.42 21.47
C HIS A 511 21.03 2.77 20.26
N LEU A 512 21.68 3.20 19.17
CA LEU A 512 21.08 3.32 17.85
C LEU A 512 21.79 2.37 16.88
N MET A 513 21.01 1.56 16.17
CA MET A 513 21.48 0.68 15.11
C MET A 513 20.71 0.95 13.82
N VAL A 514 21.43 1.16 12.73
CA VAL A 514 20.85 1.21 11.38
C VAL A 514 20.89 -0.18 10.75
N GLY A 515 19.80 -0.57 10.09
CA GLY A 515 19.57 -1.88 9.46
C GLY A 515 20.46 -2.21 8.25
N PHE A 516 21.77 -2.11 8.41
CA PHE A 516 22.77 -2.49 7.40
C PHE A 516 23.18 -3.96 7.49
N ASN A 517 22.22 -4.86 7.30
CA ASN A 517 22.38 -6.31 7.44
C ASN A 517 23.66 -6.94 6.83
N ARG A 518 24.13 -6.43 5.69
CA ARG A 518 25.22 -7.04 4.90
C ARG A 518 26.54 -7.14 5.66
N ARG A 519 26.85 -6.21 6.58
CA ARG A 519 28.06 -6.33 7.40
C ARG A 519 28.04 -7.54 8.34
N TYR A 520 26.85 -8.01 8.71
CA TYR A 520 26.63 -9.18 9.57
C TYR A 520 26.51 -10.50 8.78
N SER A 521 26.62 -10.48 7.45
CA SER A 521 26.58 -11.72 6.68
C SER A 521 27.80 -12.60 7.00
N PRO A 522 27.66 -13.93 7.07
CA PRO A 522 28.79 -14.81 7.39
C PRO A 522 29.99 -14.64 6.44
N PHE A 523 29.73 -14.34 5.16
CA PHE A 523 30.80 -14.11 4.18
C PHE A 523 31.42 -12.72 4.29
N SER A 524 30.66 -11.69 4.69
CA SER A 524 31.21 -10.37 4.96
C SER A 524 32.12 -10.39 6.18
N VAL A 525 31.69 -11.05 7.27
CA VAL A 525 32.48 -11.22 8.50
C VAL A 525 33.79 -11.94 8.18
N ARG A 526 33.72 -13.04 7.41
CA ARG A 526 34.92 -13.77 6.99
C ARG A 526 35.83 -12.96 6.08
N ALA A 527 35.28 -12.17 5.15
CA ALA A 527 36.05 -11.29 4.29
C ALA A 527 36.76 -10.19 5.11
N ARG A 528 36.06 -9.60 6.10
CA ARG A 528 36.64 -8.62 7.02
C ARG A 528 37.81 -9.22 7.82
N GLN A 529 37.64 -10.39 8.40
CA GLN A 529 38.71 -11.11 9.10
C GLN A 529 39.94 -11.35 8.22
N ALA A 530 39.75 -11.70 6.94
CA ALA A 530 40.85 -11.88 6.01
C ALA A 530 41.61 -10.57 5.69
N LEU A 531 40.93 -9.43 5.80
CA LEU A 531 41.48 -8.09 5.56
C LEU A 531 42.17 -7.49 6.80
N GLU A 532 41.95 -7.99 8.01
CA GLU A 532 42.57 -7.46 9.23
C GLU A 532 44.11 -7.50 9.18
N THR A 533 44.68 -8.49 8.48
CA THR A 533 46.13 -8.65 8.31
C THR A 533 46.72 -7.95 7.08
N ARG A 534 45.92 -7.15 6.36
CA ARG A 534 46.41 -6.44 5.16
C ARG A 534 47.49 -5.42 5.54
N LYS A 535 48.45 -5.22 4.64
CA LYS A 535 49.54 -4.26 4.82
C LYS A 535 49.29 -2.93 4.10
N GLY A 536 48.53 -2.96 3.01
CA GLY A 536 48.28 -1.80 2.15
C GLY A 536 46.80 -1.53 1.87
N PRO A 537 46.52 -0.52 1.02
CA PRO A 537 45.18 -0.25 0.53
C PRO A 537 44.63 -1.42 -0.29
N ALA A 538 43.31 -1.49 -0.39
CA ALA A 538 42.60 -2.50 -1.15
C ALA A 538 41.71 -1.87 -2.23
N ILE A 539 41.35 -2.68 -3.22
CA ILE A 539 40.33 -2.32 -4.21
C ILE A 539 39.10 -3.17 -3.95
N VAL A 540 37.94 -2.53 -3.84
CA VAL A 540 36.65 -3.20 -3.74
C VAL A 540 35.83 -2.92 -4.99
N HIS A 541 35.25 -3.95 -5.58
CA HIS A 541 34.29 -3.84 -6.68
C HIS A 541 32.99 -4.52 -6.30
N MET A 542 31.88 -3.79 -6.41
CA MET A 542 30.54 -4.31 -6.13
C MET A 542 29.64 -4.14 -7.35
N ARG A 543 28.91 -5.20 -7.70
CA ARG A 543 27.88 -5.17 -8.74
C ARG A 543 26.53 -5.52 -8.14
N VAL A 544 25.54 -4.67 -8.42
CA VAL A 544 24.17 -4.79 -7.91
C VAL A 544 23.19 -4.76 -9.09
N ASN A 545 22.66 -5.92 -9.46
CA ASN A 545 21.55 -6.08 -10.40
C ASN A 545 20.24 -6.01 -9.63
N ALA A 546 19.74 -4.80 -9.42
CA ALA A 546 18.59 -4.54 -8.57
C ALA A 546 17.24 -4.72 -9.31
N GLY A 547 17.25 -4.64 -10.64
CA GLY A 547 16.09 -4.75 -11.53
C GLY A 547 15.06 -3.62 -11.37
N PRO A 548 14.06 -3.53 -12.24
CA PRO A 548 13.21 -2.33 -12.33
C PRO A 548 12.19 -2.26 -11.20
N VAL A 549 11.91 -1.05 -10.73
CA VAL A 549 10.85 -0.76 -9.77
C VAL A 549 9.68 -0.13 -10.54
N PRO A 550 8.42 -0.47 -10.24
CA PRO A 550 7.28 0.19 -10.88
C PRO A 550 7.36 1.73 -10.71
N PRO A 551 7.08 2.53 -11.75
CA PRO A 551 7.15 3.99 -11.68
C PRO A 551 6.35 4.62 -10.54
N GLU A 552 5.24 4.00 -10.17
CA GLU A 552 4.33 4.42 -9.10
C GLU A 552 4.78 4.05 -7.68
N SER A 553 5.94 3.40 -7.53
CA SER A 553 6.42 2.98 -6.21
C SER A 553 6.89 4.16 -5.37
N TRP A 554 6.45 4.22 -4.11
CA TRP A 554 6.92 5.18 -3.11
C TRP A 554 8.45 5.26 -2.99
N VAL A 555 9.18 4.19 -3.32
CA VAL A 555 10.66 4.17 -3.30
C VAL A 555 11.26 5.21 -4.26
N LEU A 556 10.58 5.48 -5.37
CA LEU A 556 10.98 6.47 -6.37
C LEU A 556 10.46 7.87 -6.05
N ASP A 557 9.54 8.01 -5.09
CA ASP A 557 9.06 9.32 -4.63
C ASP A 557 10.23 10.06 -3.95
N PRO A 558 10.57 11.29 -4.40
CA PRO A 558 11.69 12.04 -3.84
C PRO A 558 11.54 12.37 -2.35
N VAL A 559 10.31 12.46 -1.85
CA VAL A 559 10.00 12.81 -0.46
C VAL A 559 9.90 11.55 0.40
N GLU A 560 9.06 10.58 0.00
CA GLU A 560 8.83 9.36 0.81
C GLU A 560 9.99 8.35 0.72
N GLY A 561 10.56 8.18 -0.48
CA GLY A 561 11.54 7.15 -0.77
C GLY A 561 12.98 7.65 -0.91
N GLY A 562 13.17 8.86 -1.42
CA GLY A 562 14.49 9.45 -1.70
C GLY A 562 15.25 8.76 -2.85
N GLY A 563 14.60 7.87 -3.60
CA GLY A 563 15.23 7.10 -4.66
C GLY A 563 16.14 5.97 -4.16
N ARG A 564 16.67 5.18 -5.10
CA ARG A 564 17.41 3.94 -4.77
C ARG A 564 18.85 4.16 -4.34
N ILE A 565 19.44 5.30 -4.65
CA ILE A 565 20.80 5.63 -4.18
C ILE A 565 20.76 5.80 -2.65
N ILE A 566 19.92 6.71 -2.17
CA ILE A 566 19.75 6.96 -0.74
C ILE A 566 19.11 5.72 -0.08
N GLY A 567 18.05 5.19 -0.66
CA GLY A 567 17.25 4.13 -0.05
C GLY A 567 17.80 2.71 -0.12
N GLU A 568 18.68 2.38 -1.06
CA GLU A 568 19.19 1.01 -1.24
C GLU A 568 20.70 0.92 -1.40
N MET A 569 21.33 1.85 -2.14
CA MET A 569 22.78 1.84 -2.37
C MET A 569 23.58 2.08 -1.08
N CYS A 570 22.99 2.75 -0.10
CA CYS A 570 23.55 2.92 1.25
C CYS A 570 24.05 1.61 1.87
N HIS A 571 23.43 0.47 1.57
CA HIS A 571 23.90 -0.85 2.00
C HIS A 571 25.31 -1.20 1.50
N PHE A 572 25.67 -0.77 0.30
CA PHE A 572 26.94 -1.12 -0.34
C PHE A 572 28.04 -0.12 0.04
N VAL A 573 27.66 1.13 0.31
CA VAL A 573 28.53 2.11 0.96
C VAL A 573 28.90 1.61 2.37
N ASP A 574 27.91 1.21 3.16
CA ASP A 574 28.09 0.62 4.49
C ASP A 574 28.99 -0.63 4.45
N LEU A 575 28.72 -1.54 3.50
CA LEU A 575 29.50 -2.76 3.36
C LEU A 575 30.96 -2.46 3.00
N ALA A 576 31.22 -1.47 2.15
CA ALA A 576 32.57 -1.05 1.79
C ALA A 576 33.32 -0.49 3.00
N GLN A 577 32.67 0.40 3.75
CA GLN A 577 33.19 0.95 5.00
C GLN A 577 33.51 -0.16 6.01
N TYR A 578 32.60 -1.11 6.20
CA TYR A 578 32.80 -2.26 7.09
C TYR A 578 33.99 -3.14 6.67
N LEU A 579 34.05 -3.55 5.39
CA LEU A 579 35.10 -4.43 4.88
C LEU A 579 36.48 -3.80 5.03
N LEU A 580 36.61 -2.52 4.68
CA LEU A 580 37.88 -1.79 4.70
C LEU A 580 38.25 -1.29 6.10
N GLY A 581 37.25 -1.02 6.95
CA GLY A 581 37.44 -0.33 8.24
C GLY A 581 37.89 1.11 8.05
N ALA A 582 37.39 1.77 7.00
CA ALA A 582 37.77 3.12 6.59
C ALA A 582 36.54 3.84 6.02
N ASN A 583 36.45 5.16 6.25
CA ASN A 583 35.31 5.96 5.81
C ASN A 583 35.52 6.48 4.38
N PRO A 584 34.47 6.55 3.55
CA PRO A 584 34.54 7.27 2.28
C PRO A 584 34.80 8.75 2.53
N ILE A 585 35.73 9.33 1.78
CA ILE A 585 36.10 10.77 1.85
C ILE A 585 35.71 11.53 0.58
N ARG A 586 35.59 10.83 -0.56
CA ARG A 586 35.20 11.45 -1.83
C ARG A 586 34.38 10.47 -2.67
N ALA A 587 33.36 10.96 -3.36
CA ALA A 587 32.51 10.19 -4.25
C ALA A 587 32.50 10.80 -5.66
N TYR A 588 32.54 9.94 -6.68
CA TYR A 588 32.29 10.32 -8.07
C TYR A 588 31.29 9.35 -8.68
N ALA A 589 30.28 9.86 -9.38
CA ALA A 589 29.22 9.05 -9.94
C ALA A 589 28.86 9.47 -11.37
N ARG A 590 28.52 8.48 -12.21
CA ARG A 590 27.99 8.69 -13.56
C ARG A 590 26.88 7.70 -13.85
N SER A 591 25.74 8.21 -14.31
CA SER A 591 24.63 7.40 -14.79
C SER A 591 24.75 7.13 -16.30
N VAL A 592 24.02 6.11 -16.77
CA VAL A 592 23.85 5.86 -18.20
C VAL A 592 23.02 6.99 -18.82
N SER A 593 23.46 7.54 -19.95
CA SER A 593 22.78 8.59 -20.72
C SER A 593 22.67 8.21 -22.21
N GLY A 594 21.57 8.58 -22.88
CA GLY A 594 21.38 8.40 -24.32
C GLY A 594 20.11 9.07 -24.85
N ASP A 595 20.06 9.33 -26.16
CA ASP A 595 18.93 10.01 -26.80
C ASP A 595 17.70 9.09 -26.85
N GLY A 596 16.59 9.51 -26.20
CA GLY A 596 15.26 8.91 -26.41
C GLY A 596 14.61 8.16 -25.24
N ALA A 597 15.26 8.02 -24.09
CA ALA A 597 14.62 7.47 -22.88
C ALA A 597 15.02 8.27 -21.63
N ALA A 598 14.05 8.60 -20.78
CA ALA A 598 14.32 9.08 -19.44
C ALA A 598 15.05 7.97 -18.66
N THR A 599 16.37 8.09 -18.50
CA THR A 599 17.12 7.18 -17.64
C THR A 599 16.93 7.62 -16.19
N THR A 600 16.54 6.67 -15.34
CA THR A 600 16.46 6.88 -13.90
C THR A 600 17.88 6.92 -13.31
N ASP A 601 18.09 7.69 -12.24
CA ASP A 601 19.40 7.85 -11.58
C ASP A 601 19.96 6.54 -10.97
N ASP A 602 19.19 5.44 -11.02
CA ASP A 602 19.52 4.13 -10.47
C ASP A 602 20.15 3.15 -11.48
N ASN A 603 20.77 3.68 -12.54
CA ASN A 603 21.70 2.97 -13.45
C ASN A 603 23.05 3.68 -13.48
N VAL A 604 23.87 3.43 -12.46
CA VAL A 604 25.01 4.28 -12.11
C VAL A 604 26.27 3.47 -11.80
N VAL A 605 27.41 4.03 -12.18
CA VAL A 605 28.73 3.63 -11.73
C VAL A 605 29.25 4.68 -10.76
N VAL A 606 29.64 4.24 -9.56
CA VAL A 606 30.18 5.07 -8.49
C VAL A 606 31.61 4.64 -8.17
N THR A 607 32.49 5.60 -7.94
CA THR A 607 33.82 5.41 -7.36
C THR A 607 33.88 6.17 -6.04
N LEU A 608 34.38 5.51 -4.99
CA LEU A 608 34.59 6.07 -3.66
C LEU A 608 36.07 5.99 -3.30
N ASP A 609 36.64 7.12 -2.89
CA ASP A 609 37.95 7.16 -2.26
C ASP A 609 37.79 7.03 -0.76
N MET A 610 38.58 6.15 -0.16
CA MET A 610 38.49 5.80 1.25
C MET A 610 39.62 6.45 2.05
N SER A 611 39.39 6.73 3.34
CA SER A 611 40.33 7.46 4.19
C SER A 611 41.69 6.78 4.40
N ASP A 612 41.79 5.49 4.13
CA ASP A 612 43.01 4.69 4.24
C ASP A 612 43.76 4.55 2.89
N GLY A 613 43.31 5.25 1.85
CA GLY A 613 43.85 5.16 0.49
C GLY A 613 43.30 4.01 -0.35
N SER A 614 42.35 3.21 0.18
CA SER A 614 41.63 2.21 -0.62
C SER A 614 40.63 2.88 -1.58
N THR A 615 40.19 2.14 -2.60
CA THR A 615 39.17 2.61 -3.54
C THR A 615 38.06 1.57 -3.68
N THR A 616 36.81 2.03 -3.68
CA THR A 616 35.63 1.18 -3.94
C THR A 616 34.93 1.62 -5.22
N SER A 617 34.52 0.66 -6.05
CA SER A 617 33.61 0.90 -7.18
C SER A 617 32.29 0.16 -6.98
N ILE A 618 31.17 0.83 -7.21
CA ILE A 618 29.82 0.27 -7.13
C ILE A 618 29.14 0.45 -8.47
N VAL A 619 28.78 -0.66 -9.12
CA VAL A 619 27.94 -0.66 -10.32
C VAL A 619 26.54 -1.07 -9.89
N TYR A 620 25.60 -0.14 -9.99
CA TYR A 620 24.21 -0.34 -9.59
C TYR A 620 23.32 -0.21 -10.82
N VAL A 621 22.54 -1.26 -11.10
CA VAL A 621 21.75 -1.37 -12.34
C VAL A 621 20.31 -1.78 -12.01
N SER A 622 19.37 -0.97 -12.46
CA SER A 622 17.93 -1.22 -12.37
C SER A 622 17.31 -1.68 -13.70
N MET A 623 17.99 -1.46 -14.83
CA MET A 623 17.47 -1.77 -16.17
C MET A 623 17.64 -3.23 -16.62
N SER A 624 18.17 -4.12 -15.78
CA SER A 624 18.50 -5.51 -16.14
C SER A 624 17.54 -6.57 -15.59
N ASP A 625 17.56 -7.76 -16.19
CA ASP A 625 16.71 -8.89 -15.81
C ASP A 625 17.08 -9.45 -14.44
N ARG A 626 16.07 -9.61 -13.57
CA ARG A 626 16.22 -10.14 -12.21
C ARG A 626 16.67 -11.60 -12.17
N ALA A 627 16.53 -12.36 -13.26
CA ALA A 627 17.01 -13.74 -13.36
C ALA A 627 18.51 -13.87 -13.11
N PHE A 628 19.30 -12.83 -13.39
CA PHE A 628 20.73 -12.80 -13.11
C PHE A 628 21.00 -12.48 -11.63
N PRO A 629 21.99 -13.14 -10.96
CA PRO A 629 22.26 -12.93 -9.54
C PRO A 629 22.39 -11.46 -9.15
N ARG A 630 21.79 -11.09 -8.02
CA ARG A 630 21.65 -9.69 -7.61
C ARG A 630 23.00 -9.07 -7.26
N GLU A 631 23.77 -9.68 -6.37
CA GLU A 631 24.93 -9.04 -5.74
C GLU A 631 26.22 -9.81 -6.03
N ARG A 632 27.30 -9.10 -6.34
CA ARG A 632 28.66 -9.66 -6.38
C ARG A 632 29.61 -8.64 -5.75
N VAL A 633 30.48 -9.10 -4.86
CA VAL A 633 31.50 -8.28 -4.19
C VAL A 633 32.86 -8.91 -4.42
N GLU A 634 33.82 -8.13 -4.89
CA GLU A 634 35.19 -8.56 -5.14
C GLU A 634 36.15 -7.61 -4.43
N ILE A 635 37.16 -8.17 -3.77
CA ILE A 635 38.12 -7.44 -2.95
C ILE A 635 39.51 -7.91 -3.35
N PHE A 636 40.40 -6.97 -3.66
CA PHE A 636 41.78 -7.22 -4.10
C PHE A 636 42.74 -6.51 -3.15
N TRP A 637 43.66 -7.25 -2.54
CA TRP A 637 44.66 -6.71 -1.61
C TRP A 637 45.88 -7.64 -1.54
N ASP A 638 47.10 -7.10 -1.43
CA ASP A 638 48.32 -7.86 -1.11
C ASP A 638 48.53 -9.19 -1.89
N GLY A 639 48.16 -9.24 -3.17
CA GLY A 639 48.24 -10.47 -3.99
C GLY A 639 47.19 -11.54 -3.67
N ALA A 640 46.18 -11.20 -2.87
CA ALA A 640 45.01 -11.99 -2.55
C ALA A 640 43.73 -11.40 -3.16
N VAL A 641 42.75 -12.26 -3.39
CA VAL A 641 41.43 -11.89 -3.90
C VAL A 641 40.35 -12.58 -3.07
N CYS A 642 39.31 -11.85 -2.69
CA CYS A 642 38.07 -12.41 -2.15
C CYS A 642 36.93 -12.07 -3.10
N ALA A 643 36.10 -13.05 -3.45
CA ALA A 643 34.88 -12.83 -4.20
C ALA A 643 33.70 -13.46 -3.46
N ILE A 644 32.65 -12.67 -3.21
CA ILE A 644 31.36 -13.08 -2.66
C ILE A 644 30.34 -13.01 -3.78
N ASP A 645 29.72 -14.14 -4.10
CA ASP A 645 28.66 -14.25 -5.11
C ASP A 645 27.30 -14.43 -4.41
N ASN A 646 26.51 -13.36 -4.46
CA ASN A 646 25.14 -13.24 -3.96
C ASN A 646 24.95 -13.80 -2.56
N PHE A 647 25.95 -13.67 -1.68
CA PHE A 647 25.98 -14.23 -0.32
C PHE A 647 25.65 -15.73 -0.23
N LYS A 648 25.82 -16.48 -1.33
CA LYS A 648 25.64 -17.93 -1.41
C LYS A 648 26.97 -18.65 -1.60
N GLN A 649 27.95 -17.98 -2.18
CA GLN A 649 29.27 -18.52 -2.38
C GLN A 649 30.33 -17.46 -2.08
N MET A 650 31.47 -17.92 -1.55
CA MET A 650 32.67 -17.12 -1.40
C MET A 650 33.86 -17.89 -1.99
N SER A 651 34.82 -17.18 -2.58
CA SER A 651 36.14 -17.71 -2.90
C SER A 651 37.24 -16.78 -2.42
N ILE A 652 38.29 -17.34 -1.83
CA ILE A 652 39.51 -16.61 -1.48
C ILE A 652 40.67 -17.22 -2.27
N VAL A 653 41.39 -16.40 -3.03
CA VAL A 653 42.58 -16.77 -3.79
C VAL A 653 43.79 -16.13 -3.13
N LYS A 654 44.80 -16.92 -2.75
CA LYS A 654 46.06 -16.42 -2.17
C LYS A 654 47.19 -17.41 -2.43
N GLY A 655 48.35 -16.92 -2.87
CA GLY A 655 49.54 -17.75 -3.12
C GLY A 655 49.30 -18.88 -4.13
N GLY A 656 48.50 -18.62 -5.17
CA GLY A 656 48.14 -19.61 -6.20
C GLY A 656 47.09 -20.66 -5.79
N LYS A 657 46.59 -20.63 -4.54
CA LYS A 657 45.56 -21.54 -4.05
C LYS A 657 44.20 -20.84 -3.98
N THR A 658 43.13 -21.57 -4.30
CA THR A 658 41.75 -21.10 -4.21
C THR A 658 40.99 -21.90 -3.16
N GLU A 659 40.50 -21.23 -2.12
CA GLU A 659 39.51 -21.76 -1.20
C GLU A 659 38.11 -21.36 -1.67
N ARG A 660 37.14 -22.29 -1.66
CA ARG A 660 35.74 -22.00 -2.00
C ARG A 660 34.81 -22.49 -0.89
N THR A 661 33.87 -21.64 -0.50
CA THR A 661 32.83 -21.98 0.48
C THR A 661 31.46 -21.69 -0.13
N LYS A 662 30.51 -22.63 0.00
CA LYS A 662 29.14 -22.48 -0.51
C LYS A 662 28.13 -22.66 0.62
N ARG A 663 26.99 -21.99 0.51
CA ARG A 663 25.81 -22.20 1.35
C ARG A 663 24.60 -22.51 0.49
N TRP A 664 23.76 -23.40 0.98
CA TRP A 664 22.52 -23.79 0.31
C TRP A 664 21.46 -22.68 0.34
N ASN A 665 21.43 -21.91 1.42
CA ASN A 665 20.50 -20.80 1.60
C ASN A 665 21.22 -19.46 1.49
N LEU A 666 20.53 -18.48 0.91
CA LEU A 666 20.95 -17.08 0.91
C LEU A 666 20.97 -16.56 2.35
N ASP A 667 22.06 -15.92 2.75
CA ASP A 667 22.16 -15.30 4.08
C ASP A 667 22.89 -13.97 4.00
N ARG A 668 22.11 -12.89 4.06
CA ARG A 668 22.60 -11.51 4.02
C ARG A 668 22.86 -10.92 5.40
N GLY A 669 22.74 -11.70 6.48
CA GLY A 669 23.09 -11.24 7.82
C GLY A 669 21.94 -10.71 8.69
N HIS A 670 20.68 -10.65 8.23
CA HIS A 670 19.57 -10.10 9.04
C HIS A 670 19.41 -10.75 10.43
N LYS A 671 19.68 -12.07 10.53
CA LYS A 671 19.62 -12.75 11.82
C LYS A 671 20.73 -12.28 12.75
N ALA A 672 21.97 -12.28 12.26
CA ALA A 672 23.14 -11.87 13.02
C ALA A 672 23.10 -10.37 13.35
N GLU A 673 22.46 -9.55 12.51
CA GLU A 673 22.20 -8.14 12.78
C GLU A 673 21.27 -7.95 13.98
N LEU A 674 20.14 -8.65 14.04
CA LEU A 674 19.24 -8.58 15.20
C LEU A 674 19.87 -9.18 16.46
N GLU A 675 20.62 -10.27 16.33
CA GLU A 675 21.43 -10.82 17.45
C GLU A 675 22.44 -9.79 17.96
N ALA A 676 23.10 -9.05 17.07
CA ALA A 676 24.00 -7.96 17.45
C ALA A 676 23.26 -6.78 18.10
N PHE A 677 22.06 -6.43 17.62
CA PHE A 677 21.23 -5.38 18.24
C PHE A 677 20.93 -5.68 19.71
N PHE A 678 20.34 -6.85 19.98
CA PHE A 678 20.00 -7.21 21.36
C PHE A 678 21.24 -7.54 22.20
N GLY A 679 22.32 -8.00 21.58
CA GLY A 679 23.63 -8.08 22.22
C GLY A 679 24.15 -6.72 22.68
N MET A 680 23.94 -5.65 21.91
CA MET A 680 24.27 -4.28 22.36
C MET A 680 23.42 -3.87 23.56
N VAL A 681 22.11 -4.08 23.51
CA VAL A 681 21.19 -3.76 24.62
C VAL A 681 21.59 -4.47 25.92
N ARG A 682 22.14 -5.68 25.83
CA ARG A 682 22.67 -6.44 26.97
C ARG A 682 24.12 -6.12 27.35
N GLY A 683 24.81 -5.26 26.61
CA GLY A 683 26.22 -4.94 26.82
C GLY A 683 27.22 -6.03 26.39
N GLU A 684 26.78 -6.99 25.57
CA GLU A 684 27.59 -8.10 25.05
C GLU A 684 28.35 -7.73 23.76
N VAL A 685 27.82 -6.77 23.00
CA VAL A 685 28.34 -6.32 21.70
C VAL A 685 28.55 -4.81 21.73
N ALA A 686 29.67 -4.34 21.17
CA ALA A 686 29.94 -2.90 21.07
C ALA A 686 29.07 -2.24 19.99
N SER A 687 28.67 -0.99 20.23
CA SER A 687 27.93 -0.21 19.24
C SER A 687 28.78 0.20 18.04
N VAL A 688 28.14 0.24 16.87
CA VAL A 688 28.71 0.90 15.69
C VAL A 688 28.76 2.41 15.98
N PRO A 689 29.90 3.10 15.78
CA PRO A 689 29.99 4.53 15.99
C PRO A 689 28.96 5.29 15.13
N MET A 690 28.25 6.26 15.73
CA MET A 690 27.29 7.10 15.00
C MET A 690 27.93 7.83 13.80
N ALA A 691 29.22 8.18 13.93
CA ALA A 691 30.00 8.78 12.85
C ALA A 691 30.07 7.89 11.59
N ASP A 692 30.09 6.57 11.74
CA ASP A 692 30.15 5.63 10.62
C ASP A 692 28.82 5.58 9.85
N TYR A 693 27.70 5.59 10.58
CA TYR A 693 26.36 5.71 9.99
C TYR A 693 26.18 7.07 9.30
N ALA A 694 26.61 8.16 9.95
CA ALA A 694 26.58 9.50 9.36
C ALA A 694 27.42 9.57 8.07
N ALA A 695 28.63 9.03 8.06
CA ALA A 695 29.49 8.99 6.88
C ALA A 695 28.86 8.18 5.74
N THR A 696 28.24 7.05 6.05
CA THR A 696 27.51 6.23 5.06
C THR A 696 26.37 7.04 4.41
N THR A 697 25.55 7.70 5.22
CA THR A 697 24.42 8.50 4.71
C THR A 697 24.91 9.72 3.91
N MET A 698 25.89 10.48 4.42
CA MET A 698 26.47 11.62 3.71
C MET A 698 27.13 11.23 2.38
N THR A 699 27.74 10.05 2.32
CA THR A 699 28.29 9.52 1.06
C THR A 699 27.19 9.31 0.02
N THR A 700 26.00 8.83 0.41
CA THR A 700 24.89 8.71 -0.55
C THR A 700 24.41 10.05 -1.08
N PHE A 701 24.42 11.11 -0.27
CA PHE A 701 24.13 12.46 -0.73
C PHE A 701 25.21 12.99 -1.67
N ALA A 702 26.49 12.75 -1.36
CA ALA A 702 27.60 13.11 -2.24
C ALA A 702 27.53 12.39 -3.60
N ILE A 703 27.07 11.13 -3.63
CA ILE A 703 26.82 10.40 -4.88
C ILE A 703 25.73 11.09 -5.71
N VAL A 704 24.60 11.44 -5.10
CA VAL A 704 23.50 12.16 -5.77
C VAL A 704 23.98 13.53 -6.29
N GLU A 705 24.76 14.26 -5.49
CA GLU A 705 25.32 15.56 -5.91
C GLU A 705 26.34 15.41 -7.04
N SER A 706 27.15 14.35 -7.01
CA SER A 706 28.10 14.04 -8.09
C SER A 706 27.39 13.72 -9.40
N LEU A 707 26.25 13.02 -9.36
CA LEU A 707 25.42 12.79 -10.54
C LEU A 707 24.87 14.08 -11.14
N LYS A 708 24.42 15.02 -10.29
CA LYS A 708 23.89 16.31 -10.73
C LYS A 708 24.98 17.22 -11.31
N SER A 709 26.12 17.32 -10.62
CA SER A 709 27.22 18.21 -11.00
C SER A 709 28.13 17.64 -12.08
N GLY A 710 28.18 16.31 -12.24
CA GLY A 710 29.11 15.61 -13.10
C GLY A 710 30.57 15.62 -12.60
N MET A 711 30.80 16.06 -11.36
CA MET A 711 32.12 16.26 -10.76
C MET A 711 32.31 15.38 -9.52
N PRO A 712 33.57 15.06 -9.11
CA PRO A 712 33.82 14.44 -7.82
C PRO A 712 33.38 15.37 -6.67
N VAL A 713 32.79 14.78 -5.63
CA VAL A 713 32.25 15.50 -4.45
C VAL A 713 32.90 14.95 -3.18
N GLU A 714 33.47 15.83 -2.36
CA GLU A 714 34.00 15.47 -1.04
C GLU A 714 32.85 15.11 -0.09
N VAL A 715 33.03 14.05 0.69
CA VAL A 715 32.05 13.61 1.70
C VAL A 715 32.17 14.52 2.92
N GLN A 716 31.18 15.38 3.10
CA GLN A 716 31.17 16.31 4.21
C GLN A 716 30.91 15.59 5.54
N SER A 717 31.58 16.04 6.60
CA SER A 717 31.16 15.72 7.97
C SER A 717 29.81 16.38 8.25
N VAL A 718 28.94 15.70 9.00
CA VAL A 718 27.70 16.31 9.51
C VAL A 718 28.09 17.50 10.40
N SER A 719 27.81 18.73 9.95
CA SER A 719 28.10 19.94 10.71
C SER A 719 27.04 20.14 11.79
N ARG A 720 27.47 20.54 13.00
CA ARG A 720 26.59 21.01 14.07
C ARG A 720 25.89 22.30 13.63
N SER A 721 24.65 22.23 13.14
CA SER A 721 23.83 23.44 13.04
C SER A 721 23.26 23.73 14.44
N ALA A 722 23.99 24.57 15.18
CA ALA A 722 23.44 25.24 16.34
C ALA A 722 22.26 26.12 15.90
N SER A 723 21.19 26.06 16.69
CA SER A 723 20.14 27.06 16.84
C SER A 723 20.45 28.44 16.21
N ALA A 724 20.00 28.66 14.98
CA ALA A 724 20.03 29.99 14.34
C ALA A 724 18.78 30.20 13.46
N LEU A 725 17.61 29.93 14.02
CA LEU A 725 16.34 30.54 13.59
C LEU A 725 15.54 30.94 14.83
N SER A 726 16.16 31.71 15.70
CA SER A 726 15.44 32.61 16.61
C SER A 726 16.32 33.82 16.88
N SER A 727 15.76 35.02 16.68
CA SER A 727 16.31 36.37 16.87
C SER A 727 16.97 37.07 15.65
N GLY A 728 16.29 38.11 15.16
CA GLY A 728 16.85 39.28 14.45
C GLY A 728 16.86 39.21 12.91
N GLY A 729 16.20 40.08 12.16
CA GLY A 729 15.51 41.31 12.54
C GLY A 729 14.80 41.97 11.35
N ASN A 730 13.93 42.92 11.69
CA ASN A 730 13.36 43.90 10.78
C ASN A 730 14.45 44.53 9.90
N VAL A 731 14.22 44.56 8.59
CA VAL A 731 14.70 45.62 7.71
C VAL A 731 13.53 46.03 6.83
N GLN A 732 13.35 47.35 6.74
CA GLN A 732 12.28 48.10 6.07
C GLN A 732 12.09 47.77 4.60
#